data_AF-A0A7Y9FMW1-F1
#
_entry.id   AF-A0A7Y9FMW1-F1
#
_cell.length_a   1.000
_cell.length_b   1.000
_cell.length_c   1.000
_cell.angle_alpha   90.00
_cell.angle_beta   90.00
_cell.angle_gamma   90.00
#
_symmetry.space_group_name_H-M   'P 1'
#
loop_
_entity.id
_entity.type
_entity.pdbx_description
1 polymer ?
#
loop_
_entity_poly.entity_id
_entity_poly.type
_entity_poly.pdbx_seq_one_letter_code
_entity_poly.pdbx_strand_id
1 'polypeptide(L)'
;MSQHPVFYDASGRRKRRFTLGVVAFVALVVLAVAVFAVSIGAVPVAPLLPVDVERPVLRSLAPPHGVIRRAKRGIKYYAGELIGTGRGKDAAANPNLAIAFHTPWDPASAASLERHVEQLDWVIPGWVSVTGPDHHLTVFRDTAGRAILNRAARRPVLIPMIQNASNGTWDGAGTAALLADPRARSAFLDRLIPWLARNAAGGAFFDFEDLPLAAQADYRTFLGEAQRRFAPRGWSVSIAAPVANPDWDLPAYAKVTDKIFLMAYDEHETSGPAGPIASQHWFAETVANAARGIPAAKLVVAVGSYAYDWHDGGGDPLGVEEAWQAARDSGAMPAFDRASGNSSFAYSEGDSRHVVWLLDAASAYNQIAMLHRAGVGSIALWRLGSEDPGLWSLFGRDHRTLPPASAINAIPAGNNVDIQGAGEILKIAATPVPGARRAVAGAGGTITDVHFDRLPKAYEVDRTGYRKNQLALTFDDGPDRTWTPQILDVLKQKHAAATFFIVGENALTERALLQRMVAEGHEIGSHTYTHPNLATVSPGQVWFELNATQRLFQAFTGHSLRFFRAPYFGDAEPSTADEIEPALLAQQRGYVSVGLHVDPGDWKRPGVQQIIDATIERVTGGPDHCDQDSDADCSRNVILLHDAGGNRAETVAALPVIIDRLRAMGYQFVPVSTLAGLSRHDSMPPISASDQLAANVDLALFSALGAMSVGLRWLFAIAIAIGILRALALSALALIQARREGRTVFPRIDPSRFVTVLIPAFNEERVIERAVRGVLASTDVRIEVIVIDDGSKDATSAIVAAAFGDDPRVRLLTLENGGKARALNTGLELAKGEIVIALDADTQFEPTTIARLARWFDDPRLGAVAGNAKVGNRVNLVTKWQALEYITAQNLERRAFARLDAITVVPGAVGAWRLAAIRQVGGYPHDTLAEDQDLTIAIQRAGWRVQYDQYAIAWTEAPETFRALAKQRFRWAFGTLQCLWKHRSAIGRSAPRGLGWVGLPQAIVFQIFLAAISPIIDLALLVSFFVTYLDIQAHGWAQTSRDVYTMLGFWVVFTTIDLLAATIAFALERRERWSLLWLLIPQRIGYRQIMYYVVLKAIAQALRGPMVGWGKLQRTGRVNAT
;
A
#
# COMPACT_ATOMS: atom_id res chain seq x y z
N MET A 1 -2.46 61.83 -19.29
CA MET A 1 -2.36 60.38 -19.04
C MET A 1 -0.95 60.08 -18.55
N SER A 2 -0.78 59.27 -17.51
CA SER A 2 0.54 58.99 -16.92
C SER A 2 1.46 58.31 -17.94
N GLN A 3 2.67 58.83 -18.14
CA GLN A 3 3.71 58.24 -19.02
C GLN A 3 4.30 56.92 -18.48
N HIS A 4 3.70 56.32 -17.45
CA HIS A 4 4.23 55.16 -16.75
C HIS A 4 3.48 53.88 -17.15
N PRO A 5 4.18 52.76 -17.40
CA PRO A 5 3.55 51.48 -17.69
C PRO A 5 2.57 51.03 -16.61
N VAL A 6 1.51 50.31 -17.01
CA VAL A 6 0.54 49.73 -16.07
C VAL A 6 1.26 48.79 -15.09
N PHE A 7 0.96 48.94 -13.79
CA PHE A 7 1.60 48.30 -12.62
C PHE A 7 2.91 48.89 -12.12
N TYR A 8 3.56 49.80 -12.85
CA TYR A 8 4.82 50.40 -12.40
C TYR A 8 4.67 51.14 -11.06
N ASP A 9 5.55 50.84 -10.11
CA ASP A 9 5.63 51.49 -8.80
C ASP A 9 7.05 52.02 -8.56
N ALA A 10 7.26 53.31 -8.86
CA ALA A 10 8.53 54.00 -8.63
C ALA A 10 8.96 54.02 -7.15
N SER A 11 8.01 53.88 -6.20
CA SER A 11 8.29 53.95 -4.77
C SER A 11 8.91 52.67 -4.19
N GLY A 12 8.86 51.56 -4.92
CA GLY A 12 9.33 50.24 -4.47
C GLY A 12 8.53 49.64 -3.30
N ARG A 13 7.49 50.31 -2.80
CA ARG A 13 6.69 49.87 -1.65
C ARG A 13 5.97 48.56 -1.94
N ARG A 14 5.48 48.37 -3.17
CA ARG A 14 4.82 47.13 -3.61
C ARG A 14 5.74 45.92 -3.50
N LYS A 15 6.97 46.03 -4.01
CA LYS A 15 8.00 44.99 -3.90
C LYS A 15 8.26 44.62 -2.45
N ARG A 16 8.45 45.61 -1.56
CA ARG A 16 8.70 45.36 -0.13
C ARG A 16 7.53 44.64 0.55
N ARG A 17 6.29 45.10 0.31
CA ARG A 17 5.07 44.46 0.85
C ARG A 17 4.89 43.03 0.34
N PHE A 18 5.13 42.79 -0.94
CA PHE A 18 5.07 41.45 -1.53
C PHE A 18 6.10 40.51 -0.88
N THR A 19 7.36 40.94 -0.77
CA THR A 19 8.41 40.12 -0.11
C THR A 19 8.05 39.83 1.33
N LEU A 20 7.61 40.84 2.11
CA LEU A 20 7.18 40.64 3.50
C LEU A 20 6.01 39.66 3.60
N GLY A 21 5.01 39.77 2.71
CA GLY A 21 3.88 38.85 2.68
C GLY A 21 4.29 37.41 2.38
N VAL A 22 5.20 37.19 1.42
CA VAL A 22 5.72 35.85 1.11
C VAL A 22 6.51 35.28 2.28
N VAL A 23 7.40 36.07 2.91
CA VAL A 23 8.17 35.63 4.08
C VAL A 23 7.25 35.29 5.24
N ALA A 24 6.24 36.13 5.52
CA ALA A 24 5.25 35.88 6.57
C ALA A 24 4.44 34.61 6.29
N PHE A 25 4.01 34.38 5.04
CA PHE A 25 3.29 33.16 4.65
C PHE A 25 4.15 31.90 4.83
N VAL A 26 5.40 31.92 4.36
CA VAL A 26 6.32 30.78 4.53
C VAL A 26 6.61 30.53 6.02
N ALA A 27 6.87 31.57 6.80
CA ALA A 27 7.09 31.45 8.24
C ALA A 27 5.86 30.87 8.96
N LEU A 28 4.64 31.28 8.58
CA LEU A 28 3.40 30.74 9.12
C LEU A 28 3.23 29.25 8.79
N VAL A 29 3.52 28.84 7.55
CA VAL A 29 3.47 27.42 7.13
C VAL A 29 4.49 26.60 7.91
N VAL A 30 5.75 27.06 8.02
CA VAL A 30 6.79 26.37 8.79
C VAL A 30 6.41 26.27 10.26
N LEU A 31 5.86 27.35 10.85
CA LEU A 31 5.38 27.34 12.22
C LEU A 31 4.23 26.35 12.41
N ALA A 32 3.25 26.31 11.50
CA ALA A 32 2.13 25.37 11.56
C ALA A 32 2.62 23.91 11.49
N VAL A 33 3.55 23.60 10.59
CA VAL A 33 4.16 22.26 10.47
C VAL A 33 4.95 21.90 11.74
N ALA A 34 5.73 22.84 12.28
CA ALA A 34 6.49 22.60 13.51
C ALA A 34 5.57 22.37 14.71
N VAL A 35 4.52 23.18 14.88
CA VAL A 35 3.51 23.00 15.93
C VAL A 35 2.81 21.65 15.80
N PHE A 36 2.42 21.26 14.58
CA PHE A 36 1.81 19.96 14.31
C PHE A 36 2.75 18.80 14.67
N ALA A 37 4.02 18.87 14.25
CA ALA A 37 5.02 17.85 14.56
C ALA A 37 5.27 17.72 16.07
N VAL A 38 5.36 18.85 16.79
CA VAL A 38 5.51 18.86 18.25
C VAL A 38 4.27 18.29 18.94
N SER A 39 3.07 18.60 18.46
CA SER A 39 1.83 18.08 19.03
C SER A 39 1.76 16.54 18.95
N ILE A 40 2.08 15.97 17.79
CA ILE A 40 2.18 14.51 17.59
C ILE A 40 3.33 13.93 18.43
N GLY A 41 4.44 14.67 18.54
CA GLY A 41 5.59 14.38 19.40
C GLY A 41 5.27 14.23 20.89
N ALA A 42 4.40 15.08 21.40
CA ALA A 42 4.23 15.30 22.84
C ALA A 42 2.97 14.64 23.43
N VAL A 43 2.46 13.56 22.83
CA VAL A 43 1.33 12.79 23.40
C VAL A 43 1.79 12.08 24.68
N PRO A 44 1.19 12.37 25.85
CA PRO A 44 1.54 11.67 27.08
C PRO A 44 1.21 10.18 26.99
N VAL A 45 2.12 9.34 27.46
CA VAL A 45 1.85 7.90 27.61
C VAL A 45 1.04 7.71 28.88
N ALA A 46 -0.19 7.22 28.73
CA ALA A 46 -1.03 6.89 29.87
C ALA A 46 -0.68 5.48 30.41
N PRO A 47 -0.78 5.26 31.73
CA PRO A 47 -0.45 3.98 32.36
C PRO A 47 -1.35 2.87 31.80
N LEU A 48 -0.86 1.65 31.64
CA LEU A 48 -1.68 0.55 31.12
C LEU A 48 -2.92 0.30 31.99
N LEU A 49 -4.04 -0.09 31.37
CA LEU A 49 -5.25 -0.41 32.12
C LEU A 49 -5.01 -1.65 33.02
N PRO A 50 -5.58 -1.69 34.24
CA PRO A 50 -5.43 -2.81 35.17
C PRO A 50 -6.29 -3.98 34.68
N VAL A 51 -5.73 -4.72 33.73
CA VAL A 51 -6.29 -5.96 33.23
C VAL A 51 -5.45 -7.09 33.84
N ASP A 52 -6.02 -7.76 34.83
CA ASP A 52 -5.38 -8.87 35.55
C ASP A 52 -6.02 -10.21 35.13
N VAL A 53 -5.19 -11.24 35.02
CA VAL A 53 -5.60 -12.62 34.74
C VAL A 53 -5.60 -13.39 36.07
N GLU A 54 -6.68 -14.11 36.36
CA GLU A 54 -6.73 -15.01 37.52
C GLU A 54 -5.77 -16.18 37.28
N ARG A 55 -4.87 -16.41 38.24
CA ARG A 55 -3.86 -17.48 38.17
C ARG A 55 -4.13 -18.53 39.24
N PRO A 56 -4.08 -19.84 38.91
CA PRO A 56 -3.99 -20.86 39.94
C PRO A 56 -2.70 -20.68 40.74
N VAL A 57 -2.78 -20.83 42.06
CA VAL A 57 -1.61 -20.71 42.94
C VAL A 57 -0.87 -22.04 42.95
N LEU A 58 0.17 -22.15 42.13
CA LEU A 58 1.06 -23.30 42.11
C LEU A 58 2.13 -23.18 43.21
N ARG A 59 2.51 -24.30 43.82
CA ARG A 59 3.60 -24.34 44.83
C ARG A 59 4.61 -25.42 44.48
N SER A 60 5.89 -25.08 44.52
CA SER A 60 6.96 -26.04 44.26
C SER A 60 7.04 -27.12 45.33
N LEU A 61 7.32 -28.35 44.89
CA LEU A 61 7.60 -29.51 45.73
C LEU A 61 9.02 -30.01 45.45
N ALA A 62 9.53 -30.86 46.33
CA ALA A 62 10.81 -31.53 46.10
C ALA A 62 10.70 -32.46 44.87
N PRO A 63 11.66 -32.40 43.93
CA PRO A 63 11.67 -33.27 42.76
C PRO A 63 11.77 -34.75 43.19
N PRO A 64 11.21 -35.67 42.40
CA PRO A 64 11.38 -37.10 42.65
C PRO A 64 12.87 -37.49 42.51
N HIS A 65 13.41 -38.19 43.50
CA HIS A 65 14.80 -38.67 43.50
C HIS A 65 14.86 -40.19 43.74
N GLY A 66 15.78 -40.87 43.06
CA GLY A 66 16.07 -42.28 43.33
C GLY A 66 14.98 -43.27 42.91
N VAL A 67 14.15 -42.89 41.93
CA VAL A 67 13.06 -43.74 41.38
C VAL A 67 13.61 -45.02 40.74
N ILE A 68 14.85 -45.01 40.23
CA ILE A 68 15.53 -46.16 39.63
C ILE A 68 16.69 -46.66 40.49
N ARG A 69 16.84 -47.99 40.61
CA ARG A 69 18.00 -48.65 41.27
C ARG A 69 19.22 -48.70 40.35
N ARG A 70 20.42 -48.57 40.94
CA ARG A 70 21.71 -48.61 40.22
C ARG A 70 21.85 -49.87 39.35
N ALA A 71 22.11 -49.68 38.06
CA ALA A 71 22.24 -50.74 37.07
C ALA A 71 23.36 -51.76 37.37
N LYS A 72 23.14 -53.04 36.98
CA LYS A 72 24.12 -54.13 37.15
C LYS A 72 25.26 -54.11 36.13
N ARG A 73 25.09 -53.45 34.97
CA ARG A 73 26.07 -53.34 33.87
C ARG A 73 26.15 -51.88 33.37
N GLY A 74 27.30 -51.45 32.86
CA GLY A 74 27.53 -50.04 32.47
C GLY A 74 27.21 -49.73 31.01
N ILE A 75 26.94 -48.45 30.68
CA ILE A 75 26.60 -47.97 29.32
C ILE A 75 27.62 -48.41 28.25
N LYS A 76 28.92 -48.50 28.61
CA LYS A 76 29.97 -48.99 27.70
C LYS A 76 29.78 -50.45 27.26
N TYR A 77 29.15 -51.28 28.09
CA TYR A 77 28.81 -52.66 27.75
C TYR A 77 27.78 -52.70 26.61
N TYR A 78 26.66 -51.99 26.77
CA TYR A 78 25.59 -51.97 25.78
C TYR A 78 25.99 -51.27 24.46
N ALA A 79 26.80 -50.21 24.53
CA ALA A 79 27.36 -49.59 23.33
C ALA A 79 28.25 -50.57 22.53
N GLY A 80 28.92 -51.50 23.21
CA GLY A 80 29.70 -52.57 22.57
C GLY A 80 28.86 -53.75 22.06
N GLU A 81 27.64 -53.95 22.58
CA GLU A 81 26.70 -54.98 22.09
C GLU A 81 25.85 -54.51 20.90
N LEU A 82 25.55 -53.21 20.79
CA LEU A 82 24.68 -52.65 19.75
C LEU A 82 25.14 -52.96 18.32
N ILE A 83 26.46 -53.04 18.13
CA ILE A 83 27.08 -53.59 16.92
C ILE A 83 28.21 -54.49 17.42
N GLY A 84 27.95 -55.80 17.44
CA GLY A 84 28.85 -56.80 18.01
C GLY A 84 30.31 -56.59 17.58
N THR A 85 31.24 -56.95 18.45
CA THR A 85 32.70 -56.81 18.30
C THR A 85 33.33 -57.54 17.10
N GLY A 86 32.54 -58.03 16.14
CA GLY A 86 32.99 -58.65 14.91
C GLY A 86 33.11 -57.64 13.76
N ARG A 87 34.33 -57.20 13.47
CA ARG A 87 34.72 -56.61 12.17
C ARG A 87 34.51 -57.63 11.04
N GLY A 88 33.28 -57.81 10.58
CA GLY A 88 32.98 -58.46 9.30
C GLY A 88 33.15 -57.46 8.16
N LYS A 89 33.96 -57.80 7.15
CA LYS A 89 34.45 -56.89 6.09
C LYS A 89 33.40 -56.34 5.12
N ASP A 90 32.11 -56.68 5.24
CA ASP A 90 31.06 -56.27 4.28
C ASP A 90 29.79 -55.64 4.92
N ALA A 91 29.82 -55.23 6.20
CA ALA A 91 28.68 -54.54 6.79
C ALA A 91 28.64 -53.07 6.32
N ALA A 92 27.64 -52.70 5.50
CA ALA A 92 27.41 -51.32 5.10
C ALA A 92 27.21 -50.43 6.34
N ALA A 93 27.96 -49.32 6.42
CA ALA A 93 27.90 -48.38 7.53
C ALA A 93 26.48 -47.78 7.68
N ASN A 94 26.05 -47.53 8.92
CA ASN A 94 24.80 -46.81 9.16
C ASN A 94 24.95 -45.37 8.60
N PRO A 95 24.01 -44.91 7.74
CA PRO A 95 24.08 -43.56 7.19
C PRO A 95 23.81 -42.53 8.29
N ASN A 96 24.39 -41.34 8.15
CA ASN A 96 24.12 -40.23 9.07
C ASN A 96 22.92 -39.44 8.52
N LEU A 97 21.75 -39.61 9.13
CA LEU A 97 20.48 -39.00 8.70
C LEU A 97 19.86 -38.26 9.88
N ALA A 98 19.56 -36.97 9.69
CA ALA A 98 18.75 -36.19 10.61
C ALA A 98 17.29 -36.19 10.14
N ILE A 99 16.40 -36.75 10.96
CA ILE A 99 14.99 -36.97 10.60
C ILE A 99 14.11 -36.34 11.69
N ALA A 100 13.01 -35.67 11.34
CA ALA A 100 12.06 -35.21 12.35
C ALA A 100 10.60 -35.42 11.91
N PHE A 101 9.73 -35.62 12.90
CA PHE A 101 8.29 -35.79 12.71
C PHE A 101 7.59 -34.44 12.79
N HIS A 102 6.73 -34.15 11.80
CA HIS A 102 5.93 -32.92 11.70
C HIS A 102 4.44 -33.26 11.81
N THR A 103 3.73 -32.56 12.68
CA THR A 103 2.30 -32.74 12.92
C THR A 103 1.51 -31.52 12.45
N PRO A 104 0.65 -31.65 11.43
CA PRO A 104 -0.08 -30.52 10.83
C PRO A 104 -1.03 -29.76 11.75
N TRP A 105 -1.51 -30.41 12.80
CA TRP A 105 -2.48 -29.85 13.76
C TRP A 105 -1.81 -29.12 14.93
N ASP A 106 -0.48 -29.05 14.96
CA ASP A 106 0.28 -28.42 16.03
C ASP A 106 1.05 -27.20 15.49
N PRO A 107 0.65 -25.96 15.86
CA PRO A 107 1.34 -24.74 15.45
C PRO A 107 2.82 -24.70 15.86
N ALA A 108 3.18 -25.23 17.02
CA ALA A 108 4.57 -25.27 17.49
C ALA A 108 5.43 -26.16 16.58
N SER A 109 4.85 -27.26 16.06
CA SER A 109 5.51 -28.13 15.07
C SER A 109 5.82 -27.38 13.78
N ALA A 110 4.87 -26.58 13.27
CA ALA A 110 5.10 -25.77 12.08
C ALA A 110 6.17 -24.68 12.31
N ALA A 111 6.15 -24.01 13.46
CA ALA A 111 7.13 -22.99 13.82
C ALA A 111 8.55 -23.58 13.96
N SER A 112 8.69 -24.76 14.58
CA SER A 112 9.97 -25.49 14.64
C SER A 112 10.44 -25.91 13.25
N LEU A 113 9.54 -26.44 12.41
CA LEU A 113 9.86 -26.78 11.03
C LEU A 113 10.38 -25.57 10.25
N GLU A 114 9.78 -24.39 10.38
CA GLU A 114 10.24 -23.18 9.67
C GLU A 114 11.69 -22.81 10.01
N ARG A 115 12.06 -22.92 11.28
CA ARG A 115 13.42 -22.62 11.75
C ARG A 115 14.45 -23.67 11.32
N HIS A 116 14.04 -24.94 11.28
CA HIS A 116 14.98 -26.06 11.21
C HIS A 116 14.82 -26.97 9.97
N VAL A 117 13.94 -26.65 9.02
CA VAL A 117 13.78 -27.42 7.76
C VAL A 117 15.11 -27.60 7.01
N GLU A 118 15.99 -26.60 7.11
CA GLU A 118 17.33 -26.62 6.52
C GLU A 118 18.37 -27.41 7.32
N GLN A 119 17.99 -28.06 8.41
CA GLN A 119 18.89 -28.94 9.18
C GLN A 119 18.50 -30.41 9.02
N LEU A 120 17.39 -30.69 8.33
CA LEU A 120 16.84 -32.03 8.17
C LEU A 120 17.22 -32.66 6.82
N ASP A 121 17.47 -33.96 6.86
CA ASP A 121 17.56 -34.79 5.66
C ASP A 121 16.17 -35.28 5.27
N TRP A 122 15.39 -35.77 6.24
CA TRP A 122 14.05 -36.32 6.04
C TRP A 122 13.04 -35.64 6.98
N VAL A 123 11.82 -35.41 6.47
CA VAL A 123 10.67 -34.96 7.28
C VAL A 123 9.57 -36.01 7.15
N ILE A 124 9.00 -36.40 8.29
CA ILE A 124 7.91 -37.36 8.39
C ILE A 124 6.63 -36.61 8.78
N PRO A 125 5.82 -36.13 7.80
CA PRO A 125 4.61 -35.40 8.10
C PRO A 125 3.43 -36.34 8.40
N GLY A 126 2.70 -36.07 9.49
CA GLY A 126 1.46 -36.73 9.90
C GLY A 126 0.27 -36.36 9.02
N TRP A 127 0.31 -36.70 7.73
CA TRP A 127 -0.71 -36.27 6.77
C TRP A 127 -1.85 -37.26 6.59
N VAL A 128 -1.68 -38.53 6.95
CA VAL A 128 -2.64 -39.58 6.57
C VAL A 128 -2.95 -40.48 7.75
N SER A 129 -4.24 -40.68 7.99
CA SER A 129 -4.77 -41.72 8.89
C SER A 129 -5.62 -42.73 8.12
N VAL A 130 -5.58 -43.99 8.53
CA VAL A 130 -6.46 -45.05 8.03
C VAL A 130 -7.20 -45.71 9.19
N THR A 131 -8.53 -45.59 9.19
CA THR A 131 -9.38 -46.09 10.28
C THR A 131 -10.75 -46.55 9.78
N GLY A 132 -11.46 -47.29 10.62
CA GLY A 132 -12.82 -47.77 10.41
C GLY A 132 -12.90 -49.07 9.61
N PRO A 133 -14.10 -49.69 9.58
CA PRO A 133 -14.32 -50.99 8.95
C PRO A 133 -14.11 -50.99 7.42
N ASP A 134 -14.25 -49.82 6.77
CA ASP A 134 -14.01 -49.65 5.33
C ASP A 134 -12.58 -49.18 4.99
N HIS A 135 -11.71 -49.06 6.00
CA HIS A 135 -10.33 -48.59 5.88
C HIS A 135 -10.25 -47.23 5.16
N HIS A 136 -10.95 -46.25 5.73
CA HIS A 136 -11.07 -44.91 5.17
C HIS A 136 -9.75 -44.15 5.31
N LEU A 137 -9.26 -43.55 4.22
CA LEU A 137 -8.05 -42.72 4.20
C LEU A 137 -8.42 -41.26 4.47
N THR A 138 -8.15 -40.81 5.69
CA THR A 138 -8.32 -39.41 6.09
C THR A 138 -7.02 -38.64 5.86
N VAL A 139 -7.10 -37.52 5.12
CA VAL A 139 -5.94 -36.68 4.81
C VAL A 139 -6.06 -35.34 5.54
N PHE A 140 -5.09 -35.04 6.41
CA PHE A 140 -5.05 -33.79 7.16
C PHE A 140 -4.50 -32.65 6.29
N ARG A 141 -5.11 -31.46 6.43
CA ARG A 141 -4.71 -30.27 5.69
C ARG A 141 -3.53 -29.60 6.38
N ASP A 142 -2.41 -29.47 5.67
CA ASP A 142 -1.18 -28.84 6.19
C ASP A 142 -0.77 -27.65 5.31
N THR A 143 -1.45 -26.52 5.47
CA THR A 143 -1.20 -25.35 4.61
C THR A 143 0.15 -24.70 4.98
N ALA A 144 0.43 -24.52 6.27
CA ALA A 144 1.64 -23.88 6.77
C ALA A 144 2.90 -24.72 6.51
N GLY A 145 2.90 -26.00 6.89
CA GLY A 145 4.03 -26.91 6.67
C GLY A 145 4.39 -27.04 5.19
N ARG A 146 3.40 -27.10 4.30
CA ARG A 146 3.64 -27.10 2.85
C ARG A 146 4.28 -25.80 2.35
N ALA A 147 3.84 -24.65 2.84
CA ALA A 147 4.43 -23.36 2.46
C ALA A 147 5.89 -23.26 2.92
N ILE A 148 6.22 -23.77 4.10
CA ILE A 148 7.60 -23.86 4.62
C ILE A 148 8.44 -24.78 3.73
N LEU A 149 7.98 -26.02 3.50
CA LEU A 149 8.69 -27.01 2.69
C LEU A 149 8.94 -26.56 1.23
N ASN A 150 8.02 -25.76 0.66
CA ASN A 150 8.15 -25.23 -0.69
C ASN A 150 9.12 -24.03 -0.77
N ARG A 151 9.29 -23.27 0.33
CA ARG A 151 10.23 -22.13 0.41
C ARG A 151 11.64 -22.55 0.82
N ALA A 152 11.81 -23.75 1.38
CA ALA A 152 13.10 -24.30 1.79
C ALA A 152 14.11 -24.27 0.62
N ALA A 153 15.27 -23.65 0.86
CA ALA A 153 16.41 -23.63 -0.05
C ALA A 153 16.92 -25.06 -0.33
N ARG A 154 16.86 -25.95 0.66
CA ARG A 154 17.22 -27.37 0.50
C ARG A 154 16.14 -28.27 1.08
N ARG A 155 15.18 -28.59 0.21
CA ARG A 155 14.01 -29.41 0.54
C ARG A 155 14.41 -30.81 1.05
N PRO A 156 13.95 -31.22 2.26
CA PRO A 156 14.17 -32.57 2.78
C PRO A 156 13.34 -33.61 2.03
N VAL A 157 13.73 -34.88 2.13
CA VAL A 157 12.93 -35.99 1.60
C VAL A 157 11.67 -36.15 2.44
N LEU A 158 10.52 -36.13 1.78
CA LEU A 158 9.23 -36.29 2.45
C LEU A 158 8.87 -37.76 2.52
N ILE A 159 8.69 -38.28 3.73
CA ILE A 159 8.21 -39.65 3.98
C ILE A 159 6.92 -39.54 4.80
N PRO A 160 5.74 -39.32 4.17
CA PRO A 160 4.48 -39.16 4.90
C PRO A 160 4.19 -40.33 5.83
N MET A 161 3.79 -40.00 7.06
CA MET A 161 3.32 -40.96 8.05
C MET A 161 1.89 -41.40 7.73
N ILE A 162 1.71 -42.71 7.72
CA ILE A 162 0.45 -43.42 7.51
C ILE A 162 0.14 -44.11 8.83
N GLN A 163 -0.72 -43.49 9.63
CA GLN A 163 -1.05 -43.96 10.98
C GLN A 163 -2.44 -44.61 11.04
N ASN A 164 -2.69 -45.44 12.05
CA ASN A 164 -4.03 -45.98 12.36
C ASN A 164 -4.68 -45.31 13.58
N ALA A 165 -4.41 -44.02 13.79
CA ALA A 165 -5.03 -43.23 14.84
C ALA A 165 -6.00 -42.17 14.29
N SER A 166 -7.15 -41.99 14.94
CA SER A 166 -8.07 -40.88 14.70
C SER A 166 -8.59 -40.35 16.04
N ASN A 167 -8.60 -39.03 16.21
CA ASN A 167 -9.07 -38.35 17.43
C ASN A 167 -8.45 -38.92 18.73
N GLY A 168 -7.14 -39.20 18.71
CA GLY A 168 -6.42 -39.75 19.87
C GLY A 168 -6.67 -41.23 20.16
N THR A 169 -7.45 -41.93 19.33
CA THR A 169 -7.74 -43.37 19.50
C THR A 169 -7.11 -44.20 18.40
N TRP A 170 -6.47 -45.32 18.79
CA TRP A 170 -5.86 -46.28 17.88
C TRP A 170 -6.90 -47.29 17.37
N ASP A 171 -6.87 -47.57 16.07
CA ASP A 171 -7.71 -48.57 15.41
C ASP A 171 -6.89 -49.80 15.04
N GLY A 172 -6.51 -50.57 16.06
CA GLY A 172 -5.79 -51.83 15.92
C GLY A 172 -6.61 -52.91 15.20
N ALA A 173 -7.90 -53.04 15.55
CA ALA A 173 -8.80 -54.05 15.00
C ALA A 173 -9.13 -53.80 13.52
N GLY A 174 -9.46 -52.56 13.14
CA GLY A 174 -9.72 -52.19 11.75
C GLY A 174 -8.47 -52.36 10.89
N THR A 175 -7.29 -52.04 11.43
CA THR A 175 -6.02 -52.22 10.72
C THR A 175 -5.65 -53.70 10.59
N ALA A 176 -5.88 -54.53 11.61
CA ALA A 176 -5.71 -55.97 11.52
C ALA A 176 -6.60 -56.59 10.41
N ALA A 177 -7.86 -56.13 10.30
CA ALA A 177 -8.77 -56.55 9.23
C ALA A 177 -8.26 -56.15 7.83
N LEU A 178 -7.74 -54.92 7.68
CA LEU A 178 -7.11 -54.45 6.44
C LEU A 178 -5.92 -55.34 6.03
N LEU A 179 -5.08 -55.68 7.01
CA LEU A 179 -3.87 -56.45 6.78
C LEU A 179 -4.17 -57.92 6.44
N ALA A 180 -5.21 -58.52 7.02
CA ALA A 180 -5.56 -59.92 6.78
C ALA A 180 -6.10 -60.19 5.35
N ASP A 181 -6.83 -59.25 4.74
CA ASP A 181 -7.43 -59.43 3.40
C ASP A 181 -6.50 -58.94 2.26
N PRO A 182 -6.01 -59.84 1.38
CA PRO A 182 -5.18 -59.46 0.23
C PRO A 182 -5.83 -58.44 -0.72
N ARG A 183 -7.16 -58.46 -0.87
CA ARG A 183 -7.88 -57.50 -1.71
C ARG A 183 -7.87 -56.11 -1.05
N ALA A 184 -8.14 -56.05 0.25
CA ALA A 184 -8.09 -54.82 1.03
C ALA A 184 -6.68 -54.19 1.02
N ARG A 185 -5.63 -54.99 1.25
CA ARG A 185 -4.23 -54.55 1.13
C ARG A 185 -3.90 -53.95 -0.23
N SER A 186 -4.25 -54.66 -1.32
CA SER A 186 -4.02 -54.16 -2.69
C SER A 186 -4.78 -52.86 -2.93
N ALA A 187 -6.07 -52.82 -2.62
CA ALA A 187 -6.92 -51.64 -2.83
C ALA A 187 -6.43 -50.43 -2.01
N PHE A 188 -5.90 -50.66 -0.81
CA PHE A 188 -5.27 -49.62 -0.02
C PHE A 188 -4.01 -49.07 -0.69
N LEU A 189 -3.08 -49.91 -1.14
CA LEU A 189 -1.88 -49.48 -1.87
C LEU A 189 -2.22 -48.78 -3.19
N ASP A 190 -3.27 -49.24 -3.89
CA ASP A 190 -3.77 -48.62 -5.14
C ASP A 190 -4.32 -47.20 -4.92
N ARG A 191 -4.88 -46.92 -3.74
CA ARG A 191 -5.31 -45.56 -3.32
C ARG A 191 -4.14 -44.70 -2.85
N LEU A 192 -3.22 -45.28 -2.08
CA LEU A 192 -2.12 -44.57 -1.43
C LEU A 192 -1.03 -44.12 -2.42
N ILE A 193 -0.60 -44.99 -3.34
CA ILE A 193 0.53 -44.73 -4.25
C ILE A 193 0.31 -43.48 -5.13
N PRO A 194 -0.86 -43.28 -5.79
CA PRO A 194 -1.12 -42.06 -6.54
C PRO A 194 -1.11 -40.81 -5.66
N TRP A 195 -1.56 -40.92 -4.41
CA TRP A 195 -1.55 -39.80 -3.47
C TRP A 195 -0.11 -39.42 -3.07
N LEU A 196 0.75 -40.40 -2.76
CA LEU A 196 2.17 -40.17 -2.49
C LEU A 196 2.87 -39.50 -3.69
N ALA A 197 2.57 -39.94 -4.91
CA ALA A 197 3.14 -39.36 -6.13
C ALA A 197 2.75 -37.89 -6.31
N ARG A 198 1.46 -37.55 -6.12
CA ARG A 198 0.97 -36.17 -6.23
C ARG A 198 1.58 -35.22 -5.20
N ASN A 199 2.05 -35.74 -4.08
CA ASN A 199 2.67 -34.96 -3.01
C ASN A 199 4.21 -35.00 -3.04
N ALA A 200 4.81 -35.53 -4.11
CA ALA A 200 6.26 -35.64 -4.28
C ALA A 200 6.95 -36.35 -3.10
N ALA A 201 6.32 -37.39 -2.55
CA ALA A 201 6.89 -38.20 -1.49
C ALA A 201 8.05 -39.08 -2.00
N GLY A 202 9.01 -39.35 -1.11
CA GLY A 202 10.12 -40.29 -1.31
C GLY A 202 9.84 -41.69 -0.76
N GLY A 203 8.63 -41.96 -0.26
CA GLY A 203 8.29 -43.19 0.43
C GLY A 203 7.05 -43.06 1.31
N ALA A 204 6.87 -44.03 2.20
CA ALA A 204 5.86 -44.00 3.26
C ALA A 204 6.44 -44.51 4.57
N PHE A 205 6.03 -43.89 5.67
CA PHE A 205 6.31 -44.33 7.03
C PHE A 205 5.03 -44.94 7.60
N PHE A 206 4.99 -46.25 7.80
CA PHE A 206 3.82 -46.93 8.35
C PHE A 206 3.92 -47.00 9.86
N ASP A 207 2.97 -46.33 10.51
CA ASP A 207 2.87 -46.20 11.96
C ASP A 207 1.59 -46.89 12.44
N PHE A 208 1.60 -48.22 12.33
CA PHE A 208 0.48 -49.06 12.71
C PHE A 208 0.72 -49.63 14.10
N GLU A 209 0.08 -49.02 15.08
CA GLU A 209 0.19 -49.37 16.49
C GLU A 209 -1.05 -50.14 16.97
N ASP A 210 -0.98 -50.65 18.20
CA ASP A 210 -2.03 -51.46 18.84
C ASP A 210 -2.48 -52.70 18.00
N LEU A 211 -1.54 -53.29 17.25
CA LEU A 211 -1.82 -54.46 16.43
C LEU A 211 -1.81 -55.75 17.28
N PRO A 212 -2.82 -56.64 17.16
CA PRO A 212 -2.81 -57.92 17.83
C PRO A 212 -1.69 -58.82 17.27
N LEU A 213 -1.16 -59.72 18.11
CA LEU A 213 -0.08 -60.65 17.73
C LEU A 213 -0.37 -61.42 16.43
N ALA A 214 -1.62 -61.82 16.20
CA ALA A 214 -2.05 -62.53 14.99
C ALA A 214 -1.84 -61.71 13.69
N ALA A 215 -1.89 -60.38 13.76
CA ALA A 215 -1.75 -59.49 12.60
C ALA A 215 -0.28 -59.26 12.19
N GLN A 216 0.70 -59.63 13.03
CA GLN A 216 2.12 -59.38 12.77
C GLN A 216 2.64 -60.05 11.48
N ALA A 217 2.15 -61.26 11.16
CA ALA A 217 2.52 -61.95 9.92
C ALA A 217 1.91 -61.28 8.67
N ASP A 218 0.68 -60.82 8.78
CA ASP A 218 -0.03 -60.11 7.72
C ASP A 218 0.56 -58.73 7.48
N TYR A 219 1.03 -58.05 8.53
CA TYR A 219 1.72 -56.77 8.41
C TYR A 219 3.03 -56.92 7.63
N ARG A 220 3.83 -57.96 7.89
CA ARG A 220 5.04 -58.23 7.09
C ARG A 220 4.71 -58.53 5.63
N THR A 221 3.62 -59.24 5.37
CA THR A 221 3.14 -59.50 4.00
C THR A 221 2.79 -58.21 3.29
N PHE A 222 2.04 -57.33 3.95
CA PHE A 222 1.70 -55.99 3.48
C PHE A 222 2.95 -55.15 3.15
N LEU A 223 3.92 -55.08 4.07
CA LEU A 223 5.15 -54.32 3.86
C LEU A 223 5.97 -54.86 2.68
N GLY A 224 6.03 -56.18 2.51
CA GLY A 224 6.66 -56.79 1.34
C GLY A 224 5.94 -56.48 0.02
N GLU A 225 4.59 -56.38 0.04
CA GLU A 225 3.80 -55.91 -1.11
C GLU A 225 4.07 -54.43 -1.41
N ALA A 226 4.11 -53.58 -0.38
CA ALA A 226 4.43 -52.15 -0.51
C ALA A 226 5.85 -51.97 -1.09
N GLN A 227 6.85 -52.68 -0.56
CA GLN A 227 8.24 -52.60 -1.01
C GLN A 227 8.38 -52.96 -2.51
N ARG A 228 7.73 -54.04 -2.96
CA ARG A 228 7.73 -54.43 -4.38
C ARG A 228 7.11 -53.36 -5.27
N ARG A 229 6.04 -52.70 -4.83
CA ARG A 229 5.37 -51.64 -5.59
C ARG A 229 6.13 -50.30 -5.55
N PHE A 230 6.91 -50.06 -4.50
CA PHE A 230 7.69 -48.83 -4.30
C PHE A 230 9.05 -48.89 -5.01
N ALA A 231 9.64 -50.08 -5.15
CA ALA A 231 10.95 -50.29 -5.75
C ALA A 231 11.16 -49.63 -7.14
N PRO A 232 10.21 -49.66 -8.10
CA PRO A 232 10.39 -48.99 -9.40
C PRO A 232 10.55 -47.47 -9.33
N ARG A 233 10.15 -46.85 -8.21
CA ARG A 233 10.24 -45.40 -7.97
C ARG A 233 11.41 -45.02 -7.07
N GLY A 234 12.17 -46.00 -6.56
CA GLY A 234 13.21 -45.78 -5.55
C GLY A 234 12.65 -45.27 -4.22
N TRP A 235 11.37 -45.55 -3.92
CA TRP A 235 10.69 -45.08 -2.73
C TRP A 235 10.98 -45.96 -1.52
N SER A 236 11.13 -45.34 -0.35
CA SER A 236 11.40 -46.04 0.91
C SER A 236 10.13 -46.54 1.59
N VAL A 237 10.17 -47.77 2.09
CA VAL A 237 9.22 -48.31 3.06
C VAL A 237 9.87 -48.30 4.45
N SER A 238 9.35 -47.46 5.33
CA SER A 238 9.81 -47.30 6.71
C SER A 238 8.69 -47.66 7.69
N ILE A 239 9.04 -48.14 8.87
CA ILE A 239 8.08 -48.47 9.93
C ILE A 239 8.50 -47.89 11.28
N ALA A 240 7.52 -47.52 12.10
CA ALA A 240 7.68 -47.41 13.55
C ALA A 240 7.77 -48.81 14.16
N ALA A 241 8.65 -48.99 15.13
CA ALA A 241 8.82 -50.26 15.82
C ALA A 241 9.03 -50.03 17.34
N PRO A 242 8.23 -50.67 18.20
CA PRO A 242 8.41 -50.61 19.63
C PRO A 242 9.69 -51.34 20.04
N VAL A 243 10.38 -50.82 21.06
CA VAL A 243 11.67 -51.39 21.51
C VAL A 243 11.53 -52.44 22.61
N ALA A 244 10.42 -52.44 23.34
CA ALA A 244 10.17 -53.31 24.51
C ALA A 244 9.04 -54.33 24.32
N ASN A 245 8.58 -54.56 23.08
CA ASN A 245 7.50 -55.51 22.79
C ASN A 245 8.05 -56.81 22.17
N PRO A 246 7.99 -57.96 22.88
CA PRO A 246 8.52 -59.24 22.37
C PRO A 246 7.73 -59.83 21.20
N ASP A 247 6.51 -59.34 20.94
CA ASP A 247 5.66 -59.82 19.84
C ASP A 247 6.20 -59.39 18.45
N TRP A 248 7.14 -58.43 18.43
CA TRP A 248 7.74 -57.90 17.20
C TRP A 248 9.06 -58.62 16.85
N ASP A 249 9.02 -59.46 15.81
CA ASP A 249 10.23 -60.03 15.18
C ASP A 249 10.91 -58.98 14.27
N LEU A 250 11.68 -58.08 14.90
CA LEU A 250 12.37 -56.99 14.19
C LEU A 250 13.34 -57.47 13.09
N PRO A 251 14.11 -58.56 13.26
CA PRO A 251 14.89 -59.15 12.16
C PRO A 251 14.03 -59.60 10.97
N ALA A 252 12.83 -60.12 11.19
CA ALA A 252 11.91 -60.46 10.09
C ALA A 252 11.36 -59.20 9.40
N TYR A 253 10.99 -58.16 10.16
CA TYR A 253 10.59 -56.88 9.58
C TYR A 253 11.71 -56.24 8.76
N ALA A 254 12.97 -56.35 9.20
CA ALA A 254 14.13 -55.78 8.51
C ALA A 254 14.36 -56.38 7.12
N LYS A 255 13.77 -57.55 6.81
CA LYS A 255 13.83 -58.17 5.48
C LYS A 255 12.86 -57.53 4.48
N VAL A 256 11.77 -56.94 4.97
CA VAL A 256 10.66 -56.42 4.14
C VAL A 256 10.52 -54.89 4.20
N THR A 257 11.42 -54.20 4.92
CA THR A 257 11.47 -52.73 5.01
C THR A 257 12.84 -52.21 4.59
N ASP A 258 12.91 -50.93 4.24
CA ASP A 258 14.16 -50.23 3.95
C ASP A 258 14.76 -49.59 5.21
N LYS A 259 13.90 -49.12 6.12
CA LYS A 259 14.28 -48.55 7.42
C LYS A 259 13.37 -49.05 8.53
N ILE A 260 13.94 -49.23 9.72
CA ILE A 260 13.20 -49.51 10.97
C ILE A 260 13.53 -48.40 11.96
N PHE A 261 12.49 -47.74 12.47
CA PHE A 261 12.59 -46.68 13.46
C PHE A 261 12.28 -47.26 14.83
N LEU A 262 13.30 -47.39 15.66
CA LEU A 262 13.15 -47.83 17.04
C LEU A 262 12.62 -46.67 17.88
N MET A 263 11.40 -46.80 18.41
CA MET A 263 10.77 -45.82 19.31
C MET A 263 11.36 -45.98 20.71
N ALA A 264 12.51 -45.38 20.95
CA ALA A 264 13.30 -45.58 22.16
C ALA A 264 12.95 -44.55 23.26
N TYR A 265 11.66 -44.44 23.55
CA TYR A 265 11.08 -43.58 24.57
C TYR A 265 9.80 -44.24 25.14
N ASP A 266 9.15 -43.60 26.10
CA ASP A 266 8.00 -44.14 26.86
C ASP A 266 8.31 -45.39 27.72
N GLU A 267 9.46 -45.38 28.42
CA GLU A 267 9.73 -46.30 29.55
C GLU A 267 8.64 -46.17 30.63
N HIS A 268 8.21 -44.93 30.89
CA HIS A 268 7.05 -44.59 31.68
C HIS A 268 6.16 -43.68 30.83
N GLU A 269 4.90 -44.06 30.64
CA GLU A 269 3.90 -43.32 29.87
C GLU A 269 2.74 -42.82 30.77
N THR A 270 1.84 -42.03 30.19
CA THR A 270 0.73 -41.36 30.89
C THR A 270 -0.24 -42.31 31.60
N SER A 271 -0.42 -43.53 31.09
CA SER A 271 -1.30 -44.54 31.70
C SER A 271 -0.67 -45.24 32.91
N GLY A 272 0.66 -45.12 33.07
CA GLY A 272 1.46 -45.80 34.08
C GLY A 272 1.92 -44.89 35.22
N PRO A 273 2.71 -45.43 36.17
CA PRO A 273 3.25 -44.64 37.27
C PRO A 273 4.30 -43.63 36.78
N ALA A 274 4.35 -42.48 37.44
CA ALA A 274 5.32 -41.42 37.14
C ALA A 274 6.78 -41.90 37.23
N GLY A 275 7.56 -41.59 36.20
CA GLY A 275 8.97 -41.97 36.13
C GLY A 275 9.70 -41.37 34.92
N PRO A 276 11.02 -41.60 34.80
CA PRO A 276 11.78 -41.11 33.67
C PRO A 276 11.26 -41.71 32.36
N ILE A 277 10.98 -40.84 31.39
CA ILE A 277 10.39 -41.19 30.09
C ILE A 277 11.31 -42.12 29.27
N ALA A 278 12.62 -41.94 29.37
CA ALA A 278 13.60 -42.81 28.73
C ALA A 278 14.92 -42.76 29.49
N SER A 279 15.03 -43.50 30.59
CA SER A 279 16.26 -43.49 31.38
C SER A 279 17.45 -44.01 30.55
N GLN A 280 18.63 -43.42 30.76
CA GLN A 280 19.81 -43.70 29.96
C GLN A 280 20.21 -45.18 29.94
N HIS A 281 19.97 -45.90 31.05
CA HIS A 281 20.24 -47.33 31.11
C HIS A 281 19.20 -48.13 30.33
N TRP A 282 17.91 -47.87 30.55
CA TRP A 282 16.82 -48.52 29.82
C TRP A 282 16.95 -48.27 28.32
N PHE A 283 17.24 -47.04 27.90
CA PHE A 283 17.48 -46.67 26.51
C PHE A 283 18.62 -47.52 25.92
N ALA A 284 19.76 -47.56 26.62
CA ALA A 284 20.94 -48.28 26.14
C ALA A 284 20.68 -49.80 26.01
N GLU A 285 20.05 -50.41 27.01
CA GLU A 285 19.73 -51.84 27.01
C GLU A 285 18.69 -52.19 25.94
N THR A 286 17.60 -51.43 25.88
CA THR A 286 16.46 -51.74 25.02
C THR A 286 16.78 -51.48 23.55
N VAL A 287 17.50 -50.40 23.23
CA VAL A 287 18.01 -50.16 21.87
C VAL A 287 19.02 -51.24 21.47
N ALA A 288 19.96 -51.62 22.36
CA ALA A 288 20.91 -52.70 22.07
C ALA A 288 20.19 -54.02 21.77
N ASN A 289 19.17 -54.35 22.58
CA ASN A 289 18.40 -55.57 22.44
C ASN A 289 17.56 -55.58 21.16
N ALA A 290 16.86 -54.49 20.84
CA ALA A 290 16.01 -54.34 19.67
C ALA A 290 16.81 -54.26 18.36
N ALA A 291 18.01 -53.68 18.38
CA ALA A 291 18.90 -53.60 17.21
C ALA A 291 19.49 -54.97 16.79
N ARG A 292 19.44 -55.99 17.66
CA ARG A 292 20.01 -57.31 17.36
C ARG A 292 19.35 -57.93 16.13
N GLY A 293 20.17 -58.24 15.12
CA GLY A 293 19.71 -58.85 13.87
C GLY A 293 19.15 -57.87 12.84
N ILE A 294 19.12 -56.57 13.13
CA ILE A 294 18.80 -55.52 12.16
C ILE A 294 20.11 -55.09 11.47
N PRO A 295 20.19 -55.06 10.12
CA PRO A 295 21.35 -54.52 9.43
C PRO A 295 21.57 -53.04 9.78
N ALA A 296 22.81 -52.68 10.10
CA ALA A 296 23.16 -51.32 10.52
C ALA A 296 22.65 -50.26 9.54
N ALA A 297 22.77 -50.46 8.22
CA ALA A 297 22.26 -49.52 7.22
C ALA A 297 20.74 -49.25 7.26
N LYS A 298 19.93 -50.13 7.88
CA LYS A 298 18.47 -50.01 7.99
C LYS A 298 17.99 -49.42 9.32
N LEU A 299 18.86 -49.36 10.33
CA LEU A 299 18.52 -48.92 11.67
C LEU A 299 18.39 -47.40 11.76
N VAL A 300 17.29 -46.92 12.33
CA VAL A 300 17.09 -45.54 12.78
C VAL A 300 16.63 -45.58 14.23
N VAL A 301 17.18 -44.72 15.09
CA VAL A 301 16.73 -44.62 16.48
C VAL A 301 16.01 -43.29 16.67
N ALA A 302 14.76 -43.36 17.11
CA ALA A 302 13.98 -42.19 17.44
C ALA A 302 14.26 -41.77 18.89
N VAL A 303 14.59 -40.49 19.07
CA VAL A 303 14.86 -39.82 20.35
C VAL A 303 13.70 -38.88 20.62
N GLY A 304 13.12 -39.01 21.81
CA GLY A 304 12.06 -38.13 22.27
C GLY A 304 12.62 -36.81 22.79
N SER A 305 11.91 -35.71 22.55
CA SER A 305 12.10 -34.47 23.31
C SER A 305 10.74 -33.85 23.63
N TYR A 306 10.26 -34.14 24.83
CA TYR A 306 8.97 -33.78 25.39
C TYR A 306 8.98 -34.10 26.89
N ALA A 307 7.88 -33.84 27.58
CA ALA A 307 7.67 -34.14 28.99
C ALA A 307 6.32 -34.81 29.21
N TYR A 308 6.15 -35.41 30.38
CA TYR A 308 4.86 -35.86 30.90
C TYR A 308 4.66 -35.27 32.27
N ASP A 309 3.46 -34.77 32.55
CA ASP A 309 3.02 -34.33 33.86
C ASP A 309 2.02 -35.33 34.44
N TRP A 310 2.44 -36.08 35.46
CA TRP A 310 1.56 -37.04 36.14
C TRP A 310 0.85 -36.40 37.32
N HIS A 311 -0.47 -36.55 37.35
CA HIS A 311 -1.34 -36.14 38.44
C HIS A 311 -2.59 -37.04 38.50
N ASP A 312 -3.22 -37.14 39.67
CA ASP A 312 -4.51 -37.81 39.87
C ASP A 312 -4.65 -39.26 39.33
N GLY A 313 -3.54 -39.99 39.20
CA GLY A 313 -3.51 -41.37 38.72
C GLY A 313 -3.38 -41.55 37.21
N GLY A 314 -3.19 -40.46 36.46
CA GLY A 314 -2.83 -40.45 35.04
C GLY A 314 -1.73 -39.42 34.76
N GLY A 315 -1.55 -39.05 33.49
CA GLY A 315 -0.66 -37.94 33.13
C GLY A 315 -0.92 -37.38 31.75
N ASP A 316 -0.41 -36.16 31.52
CA ASP A 316 -0.61 -35.41 30.30
C ASP A 316 0.72 -35.17 29.56
N PRO A 317 0.76 -35.30 28.22
CA PRO A 317 1.92 -34.95 27.42
C PRO A 317 2.13 -33.44 27.36
N LEU A 318 3.38 -33.01 27.55
CA LEU A 318 3.80 -31.61 27.46
C LEU A 318 5.00 -31.46 26.51
N GLY A 319 5.12 -30.33 25.84
CA GLY A 319 6.39 -29.88 25.27
C GLY A 319 7.40 -29.53 26.36
N VAL A 320 8.69 -29.51 26.03
CA VAL A 320 9.74 -29.10 26.98
C VAL A 320 9.59 -27.62 27.39
N GLU A 321 9.20 -26.74 26.45
CA GLU A 321 8.95 -25.33 26.76
C GLU A 321 7.76 -25.15 27.72
N GLU A 322 6.69 -25.94 27.56
CA GLU A 322 5.51 -25.98 28.44
C GLU A 322 5.87 -26.51 29.84
N ALA A 323 6.67 -27.57 29.91
CA ALA A 323 7.16 -28.07 31.20
C ALA A 323 8.03 -27.03 31.92
N TRP A 324 8.87 -26.26 31.20
CA TRP A 324 9.59 -25.15 31.80
C TRP A 324 8.68 -23.98 32.21
N GLN A 325 7.56 -23.78 31.52
CA GLN A 325 6.52 -22.81 31.91
C GLN A 325 5.91 -23.22 33.25
N ALA A 326 5.41 -24.45 33.37
CA ALA A 326 4.86 -24.99 34.62
C ALA A 326 5.87 -24.90 35.78
N ALA A 327 7.14 -25.21 35.53
CA ALA A 327 8.20 -25.06 36.52
C ALA A 327 8.38 -23.59 36.99
N ARG A 328 8.34 -22.62 36.07
CA ARG A 328 8.41 -21.20 36.43
C ARG A 328 7.21 -20.76 37.26
N ASP A 329 6.01 -21.13 36.81
CA ASP A 329 4.76 -20.69 37.43
C ASP A 329 4.60 -21.29 38.83
N SER A 330 5.10 -22.51 39.05
CA SER A 330 5.18 -23.12 40.38
C SER A 330 6.36 -22.67 41.23
N GLY A 331 7.30 -21.89 40.69
CA GLY A 331 8.59 -21.58 41.32
C GLY A 331 9.49 -22.79 41.55
N ALA A 332 9.27 -23.89 40.81
CA ALA A 332 10.14 -25.07 40.81
C ALA A 332 11.32 -24.86 39.85
N MET A 333 12.36 -25.67 40.02
CA MET A 333 13.47 -25.72 39.07
C MET A 333 13.71 -27.19 38.73
N PRO A 334 13.78 -27.55 37.43
CA PRO A 334 14.13 -28.91 37.03
C PRO A 334 15.45 -29.34 37.65
N ALA A 335 15.46 -30.55 38.21
CA ALA A 335 16.63 -31.17 38.81
C ALA A 335 17.02 -32.40 37.97
N PHE A 336 18.32 -32.49 37.64
CA PHE A 336 18.85 -33.62 36.90
C PHE A 336 19.03 -34.84 37.81
N ASP A 337 18.32 -35.93 37.54
CA ASP A 337 18.48 -37.18 38.26
C ASP A 337 19.65 -37.97 37.65
N ARG A 338 20.77 -38.00 38.37
CA ARG A 338 22.02 -38.63 37.89
C ARG A 338 21.89 -40.14 37.64
N ALA A 339 20.90 -40.81 38.23
CA ALA A 339 20.71 -42.25 38.08
C ALA A 339 20.02 -42.59 36.75
N SER A 340 18.98 -41.84 36.40
CA SER A 340 18.25 -41.97 35.14
C SER A 340 18.88 -41.20 33.98
N GLY A 341 19.55 -40.07 34.24
CA GLY A 341 20.05 -39.17 33.21
C GLY A 341 18.99 -38.22 32.65
N ASN A 342 17.83 -38.12 33.30
CA ASN A 342 16.71 -37.26 32.90
C ASN A 342 16.44 -36.18 33.97
N SER A 343 15.84 -35.07 33.54
CA SER A 343 15.44 -33.97 34.44
C SER A 343 14.01 -34.18 34.95
N SER A 344 13.73 -33.74 36.17
CA SER A 344 12.37 -33.75 36.73
C SER A 344 12.13 -32.60 37.70
N PHE A 345 10.85 -32.27 37.92
CA PHE A 345 10.40 -31.41 39.00
C PHE A 345 9.03 -31.86 39.50
N ALA A 346 8.56 -31.28 40.60
CA ALA A 346 7.24 -31.55 41.13
C ALA A 346 6.63 -30.26 41.68
N TYR A 347 5.31 -30.16 41.63
CA TYR A 347 4.57 -29.04 42.18
C TYR A 347 3.18 -29.51 42.67
N SER A 348 2.50 -28.65 43.41
CA SER A 348 1.10 -28.86 43.78
C SER A 348 0.22 -27.78 43.16
N GLU A 349 -0.91 -28.19 42.61
CA GLU A 349 -2.01 -27.33 42.18
C GLU A 349 -3.22 -27.66 43.07
N GLY A 350 -3.58 -26.75 43.97
CA GLY A 350 -4.58 -27.04 45.01
C GLY A 350 -4.17 -28.25 45.87
N ASP A 351 -4.99 -29.30 45.87
CA ASP A 351 -4.74 -30.57 46.55
C ASP A 351 -4.09 -31.64 45.64
N SER A 352 -3.99 -31.39 44.32
CA SER A 352 -3.38 -32.32 43.37
C SER A 352 -1.85 -32.18 43.34
N ARG A 353 -1.16 -33.32 43.25
CA ARG A 353 0.30 -33.39 43.19
C ARG A 353 0.73 -33.77 41.78
N HIS A 354 1.52 -32.89 41.20
CA HIS A 354 2.06 -33.01 39.86
C HIS A 354 3.53 -33.44 39.93
N VAL A 355 3.91 -34.39 39.06
CA VAL A 355 5.28 -34.88 38.92
C VAL A 355 5.63 -34.87 37.45
N VAL A 356 6.60 -34.03 37.09
CA VAL A 356 7.00 -33.83 35.69
C VAL A 356 8.36 -34.45 35.44
N TRP A 357 8.46 -35.30 34.41
CA TRP A 357 9.74 -35.78 33.86
C TRP A 357 9.94 -35.27 32.45
N LEU A 358 11.19 -34.95 32.09
CA LEU A 358 11.54 -34.34 30.82
C LEU A 358 12.58 -35.16 30.05
N LEU A 359 12.40 -35.20 28.73
CA LEU A 359 13.45 -35.49 27.75
C LEU A 359 13.98 -34.18 27.17
N ASP A 360 14.90 -33.55 27.89
CA ASP A 360 15.53 -32.30 27.51
C ASP A 360 16.81 -32.53 26.66
N ALA A 361 17.51 -31.45 26.27
CA ALA A 361 18.72 -31.62 25.47
C ALA A 361 19.85 -32.38 26.20
N ALA A 362 19.81 -32.50 27.53
CA ALA A 362 20.82 -33.24 28.28
C ALA A 362 20.60 -34.75 28.20
N SER A 363 19.35 -35.22 28.34
CA SER A 363 19.02 -36.62 28.08
C SER A 363 19.30 -36.99 26.62
N ALA A 364 18.86 -36.14 25.67
CA ALA A 364 19.13 -36.35 24.25
C ALA A 364 20.63 -36.39 23.93
N TYR A 365 21.45 -35.49 24.52
CA TYR A 365 22.91 -35.51 24.35
C TYR A 365 23.51 -36.84 24.78
N ASN A 366 23.10 -37.40 25.93
CA ASN A 366 23.63 -38.66 26.41
C ASN A 366 23.20 -39.86 25.56
N GLN A 367 21.95 -39.87 25.07
CA GLN A 367 21.43 -40.88 24.15
C GLN A 367 22.18 -40.83 22.80
N ILE A 368 22.32 -39.64 22.20
CA ILE A 368 23.03 -39.42 20.94
C ILE A 368 24.53 -39.76 21.10
N ALA A 369 25.16 -39.42 22.22
CA ALA A 369 26.54 -39.81 22.52
C ALA A 369 26.72 -41.33 22.55
N MET A 370 25.74 -42.06 23.07
CA MET A 370 25.76 -43.53 23.07
C MET A 370 25.61 -44.08 21.64
N LEU A 371 24.66 -43.56 20.86
CA LEU A 371 24.44 -43.96 19.46
C LEU A 371 25.67 -43.71 18.59
N HIS A 372 26.28 -42.52 18.69
CA HIS A 372 27.52 -42.21 17.96
C HIS A 372 28.67 -43.15 18.31
N ARG A 373 28.85 -43.49 19.59
CA ARG A 373 29.87 -44.47 20.02
C ARG A 373 29.59 -45.86 19.48
N ALA A 374 28.32 -46.22 19.35
CA ALA A 374 27.88 -47.47 18.77
C ALA A 374 27.93 -47.47 17.23
N GLY A 375 28.22 -46.32 16.57
CA GLY A 375 28.26 -46.23 15.11
C GLY A 375 26.89 -46.10 14.45
N VAL A 376 25.86 -45.68 15.21
CA VAL A 376 24.53 -45.36 14.69
C VAL A 376 24.44 -43.84 14.51
N GLY A 377 24.29 -43.39 13.26
CA GLY A 377 24.16 -41.97 12.88
C GLY A 377 22.79 -41.58 12.32
N SER A 378 21.90 -42.53 12.02
CA SER A 378 20.52 -42.22 11.62
C SER A 378 19.66 -42.02 12.86
N ILE A 379 19.27 -40.78 13.13
CA ILE A 379 18.54 -40.37 14.34
C ILE A 379 17.28 -39.61 13.94
N ALA A 380 16.16 -39.96 14.57
CA ALA A 380 14.89 -39.28 14.37
C ALA A 380 14.45 -38.53 15.63
N LEU A 381 13.91 -37.32 15.50
CA LEU A 381 13.38 -36.51 16.59
C LEU A 381 11.85 -36.64 16.65
N TRP A 382 11.34 -37.18 17.76
CA TRP A 382 9.91 -37.18 18.10
C TRP A 382 9.64 -36.12 19.19
N ARG A 383 9.02 -34.98 18.86
CA ARG A 383 8.63 -34.47 17.53
C ARG A 383 8.94 -32.98 17.42
N LEU A 384 8.82 -32.39 16.22
CA LEU A 384 8.97 -30.94 16.06
C LEU A 384 7.90 -30.21 16.87
N GLY A 385 8.28 -29.13 17.53
CA GLY A 385 7.42 -28.29 18.36
C GLY A 385 7.44 -28.64 19.85
N SER A 386 7.76 -29.89 20.21
CA SER A 386 7.83 -30.32 21.61
C SER A 386 9.24 -30.25 22.20
N GLU A 387 10.26 -30.07 21.35
CA GLU A 387 11.65 -30.25 21.74
C GLU A 387 12.22 -29.14 22.64
N ASP A 388 13.28 -29.47 23.38
CA ASP A 388 14.20 -28.48 23.94
C ASP A 388 14.88 -27.72 22.79
N PRO A 389 14.74 -26.39 22.66
CA PRO A 389 15.35 -25.65 21.56
C PRO A 389 16.89 -25.78 21.50
N GLY A 390 17.53 -26.04 22.64
CA GLY A 390 18.96 -26.31 22.74
C GLY A 390 19.39 -27.63 22.08
N LEU A 391 18.46 -28.56 21.79
CA LEU A 391 18.73 -29.82 21.08
C LEU A 391 19.30 -29.56 19.67
N TRP A 392 18.88 -28.49 19.01
CA TRP A 392 19.38 -28.12 17.68
C TRP A 392 20.87 -27.70 17.66
N SER A 393 21.49 -27.52 18.82
CA SER A 393 22.95 -27.33 18.92
C SER A 393 23.76 -28.62 18.73
N LEU A 394 23.11 -29.78 18.76
CA LEU A 394 23.75 -31.10 18.65
C LEU A 394 23.05 -32.06 17.67
N PHE A 395 21.89 -31.67 17.12
CA PHE A 395 21.09 -32.46 16.18
C PHE A 395 20.93 -31.73 14.84
N GLY A 396 20.85 -32.49 13.75
CA GLY A 396 20.77 -31.96 12.39
C GLY A 396 21.95 -32.38 11.52
N ARG A 397 21.79 -32.24 10.20
CA ARG A 397 22.79 -32.65 9.19
C ARG A 397 24.13 -31.93 9.32
N ASP A 398 24.14 -30.78 9.98
CA ASP A 398 25.32 -29.96 10.26
C ASP A 398 26.13 -30.49 11.45
N HIS A 399 25.55 -31.38 12.27
CA HIS A 399 26.13 -31.94 13.49
C HIS A 399 26.51 -33.42 13.34
N ARG A 400 27.36 -33.74 12.34
CA ARG A 400 27.80 -35.12 12.07
C ARG A 400 28.70 -35.73 13.16
N THR A 401 29.25 -34.89 14.02
CA THR A 401 30.02 -35.28 15.20
C THR A 401 29.43 -34.58 16.40
N LEU A 402 29.28 -35.30 17.52
CA LEU A 402 28.72 -34.73 18.73
C LEU A 402 29.61 -33.58 19.27
N PRO A 403 29.05 -32.38 19.50
CA PRO A 403 29.78 -31.25 20.10
C PRO A 403 30.10 -31.50 21.59
N PRO A 404 30.93 -30.66 22.24
CA PRO A 404 31.13 -30.76 23.69
C PRO A 404 29.83 -30.48 24.47
N ALA A 405 29.70 -31.06 25.66
CA ALA A 405 28.52 -30.88 26.52
C ALA A 405 28.17 -29.41 26.83
N SER A 406 29.14 -28.49 26.76
CA SER A 406 28.88 -27.06 26.94
C SER A 406 28.04 -26.44 25.82
N ALA A 407 27.84 -27.12 24.68
CA ALA A 407 27.03 -26.63 23.56
C ALA A 407 25.57 -26.39 23.95
N ILE A 408 25.04 -27.17 24.90
CA ILE A 408 23.64 -27.03 25.34
C ILE A 408 23.45 -25.99 26.45
N ASN A 409 24.53 -25.33 26.93
CA ASN A 409 24.45 -24.43 28.09
C ASN A 409 23.57 -23.20 27.83
N ALA A 410 23.63 -22.65 26.62
CA ALA A 410 22.74 -21.59 26.20
C ALA A 410 21.40 -22.19 25.82
N ILE A 411 20.32 -21.72 26.44
CA ILE A 411 18.96 -22.10 26.06
C ILE A 411 18.39 -20.91 25.28
N PRO A 412 18.06 -21.05 23.98
CA PRO A 412 17.36 -20.01 23.23
C PRO A 412 16.12 -19.51 23.98
N ALA A 413 15.68 -18.29 23.68
CA ALA A 413 14.39 -17.84 24.22
C ALA A 413 13.28 -18.79 23.74
N GLY A 414 12.23 -18.94 24.56
CA GLY A 414 11.09 -19.75 24.17
C GLY A 414 10.50 -19.19 22.89
N ASN A 415 10.21 -20.06 21.93
CA ASN A 415 9.75 -19.65 20.61
C ASN A 415 8.24 -19.81 20.44
N ASN A 416 7.58 -20.46 21.40
CA ASN A 416 6.13 -20.54 21.46
C ASN A 416 5.56 -19.23 22.03
N VAL A 417 4.27 -19.02 21.81
CA VAL A 417 3.52 -17.96 22.48
C VAL A 417 2.74 -18.64 23.59
N ASP A 418 3.06 -18.30 24.83
CA ASP A 418 2.29 -18.72 25.98
C ASP A 418 1.08 -17.81 26.12
N ILE A 419 -0.11 -18.39 26.01
CA ILE A 419 -1.37 -17.66 26.08
C ILE A 419 -2.07 -18.10 27.36
N GLN A 420 -2.29 -17.17 28.28
CA GLN A 420 -2.87 -17.45 29.59
C GLN A 420 -4.20 -16.72 29.78
N GLY A 421 -5.20 -17.38 30.34
CA GLY A 421 -6.53 -16.79 30.59
C GLY A 421 -7.51 -16.96 29.43
N ALA A 422 -8.71 -16.36 29.57
CA ALA A 422 -9.82 -16.57 28.63
C ALA A 422 -10.46 -15.23 28.18
N GLY A 423 -10.78 -15.15 26.89
CA GLY A 423 -11.36 -13.95 26.25
C GLY A 423 -10.43 -13.28 25.23
N GLU A 424 -10.93 -12.27 24.53
CA GLU A 424 -10.24 -11.67 23.38
C GLU A 424 -9.53 -10.33 23.69
N ILE A 425 -9.34 -9.99 24.96
CA ILE A 425 -8.63 -8.76 25.37
C ILE A 425 -7.22 -9.14 25.78
N LEU A 426 -6.23 -8.61 25.04
CA LEU A 426 -4.85 -9.08 25.08
C LEU A 426 -3.94 -8.09 25.81
N LYS A 427 -3.06 -8.65 26.64
CA LYS A 427 -1.96 -7.95 27.30
C LYS A 427 -0.69 -8.77 27.15
N ILE A 428 0.36 -8.16 26.64
CA ILE A 428 1.68 -8.79 26.54
C ILE A 428 2.33 -8.71 27.92
N ALA A 429 2.30 -9.81 28.67
CA ALA A 429 2.79 -9.90 30.04
C ALA A 429 4.33 -10.02 30.10
N ALA A 430 4.93 -10.75 29.16
CA ALA A 430 6.37 -10.91 29.06
C ALA A 430 6.85 -11.01 27.61
N THR A 431 8.08 -10.56 27.37
CA THR A 431 8.80 -10.76 26.11
C THR A 431 9.81 -11.90 26.24
N PRO A 432 10.20 -12.57 25.14
CA PRO A 432 11.11 -13.71 25.18
C PRO A 432 12.44 -13.37 25.85
N VAL A 433 12.89 -14.24 26.76
CA VAL A 433 14.18 -14.12 27.45
C VAL A 433 14.94 -15.44 27.34
N PRO A 434 16.20 -15.44 26.87
CA PRO A 434 17.00 -16.66 26.82
C PRO A 434 17.24 -17.29 28.20
N GLY A 435 17.21 -18.62 28.26
CA GLY A 435 17.57 -19.38 29.45
C GLY A 435 19.07 -19.70 29.53
N ALA A 436 19.49 -20.29 30.65
CA ALA A 436 20.85 -20.75 30.86
C ALA A 436 20.88 -21.99 31.77
N ARG A 437 21.68 -22.97 31.37
CA ARG A 437 22.04 -24.14 32.20
C ARG A 437 23.55 -24.39 32.13
N ARG A 438 24.05 -25.18 33.09
CA ARG A 438 25.42 -25.67 33.13
C ARG A 438 25.42 -27.19 33.12
N ALA A 439 25.82 -27.77 31.99
CA ALA A 439 26.04 -29.20 31.86
C ALA A 439 27.44 -29.59 32.35
N VAL A 440 27.51 -30.60 33.23
CA VAL A 440 28.76 -31.15 33.77
C VAL A 440 29.10 -32.42 33.01
N ALA A 441 30.23 -32.41 32.30
CA ALA A 441 30.73 -33.57 31.57
C ALA A 441 31.55 -34.50 32.50
N GLY A 442 31.26 -35.80 32.46
CA GLY A 442 32.08 -36.83 33.11
C GLY A 442 33.28 -37.26 32.26
N ALA A 443 34.14 -38.13 32.80
CA ALA A 443 35.37 -38.62 32.16
C ALA A 443 35.17 -39.34 30.80
N GLY A 444 33.93 -39.69 30.46
CA GLY A 444 33.57 -40.25 29.15
C GLY A 444 33.10 -39.23 28.12
N GLY A 445 32.87 -37.97 28.49
CA GLY A 445 32.24 -36.96 27.63
C GLY A 445 30.70 -36.97 27.60
N THR A 446 30.07 -37.84 28.40
CA THR A 446 28.61 -37.80 28.71
C THR A 446 28.33 -36.79 29.81
N ILE A 447 27.14 -36.22 29.83
CA ILE A 447 26.63 -35.36 30.89
C ILE A 447 26.31 -36.20 32.12
N THR A 448 26.89 -35.82 33.26
CA THR A 448 26.67 -36.48 34.56
C THR A 448 25.83 -35.64 35.52
N ASP A 449 25.68 -34.35 35.24
CA ASP A 449 24.85 -33.44 36.02
C ASP A 449 24.45 -32.22 35.19
N VAL A 450 23.31 -31.60 35.52
CA VAL A 450 22.87 -30.33 34.92
C VAL A 450 22.33 -29.42 36.01
N HIS A 451 22.78 -28.16 35.99
CA HIS A 451 22.24 -27.11 36.84
C HIS A 451 21.54 -26.06 35.97
N PHE A 452 20.25 -25.85 36.19
CA PHE A 452 19.51 -24.77 35.54
C PHE A 452 19.71 -23.47 36.34
N ASP A 453 20.37 -22.50 35.73
CA ASP A 453 20.61 -21.18 36.35
C ASP A 453 19.40 -20.25 36.08
N ARG A 454 18.77 -20.38 34.89
CA ARG A 454 17.56 -19.65 34.50
C ARG A 454 16.78 -20.41 33.42
N LEU A 455 15.46 -20.54 33.56
CA LEU A 455 14.60 -21.10 32.51
C LEU A 455 14.31 -20.05 31.42
N PRO A 456 14.22 -20.43 30.13
CA PRO A 456 13.88 -19.50 29.05
C PRO A 456 12.42 -19.04 29.19
N LYS A 457 12.11 -17.82 28.73
CA LYS A 457 10.74 -17.32 28.61
C LYS A 457 10.37 -17.16 27.13
N ALA A 458 9.12 -17.47 26.82
CA ALA A 458 8.47 -17.19 25.55
C ALA A 458 7.78 -15.82 25.60
N TYR A 459 7.07 -15.43 24.54
CA TYR A 459 6.07 -14.37 24.69
C TYR A 459 4.96 -14.86 25.61
N GLU A 460 4.59 -14.08 26.62
CA GLU A 460 3.45 -14.37 27.51
C GLU A 460 2.35 -13.37 27.16
N VAL A 461 1.20 -13.87 26.72
CA VAL A 461 0.01 -13.10 26.35
C VAL A 461 -1.09 -13.45 27.34
N ASP A 462 -1.34 -12.52 28.24
CA ASP A 462 -2.48 -12.53 29.15
C ASP A 462 -3.76 -12.20 28.36
N ARG A 463 -4.76 -13.07 28.44
CA ARG A 463 -6.11 -12.94 27.88
C ARG A 463 -7.14 -12.73 28.99
N THR A 464 -8.05 -11.81 28.75
CA THR A 464 -9.25 -11.64 29.57
C THR A 464 -10.47 -11.33 28.70
N GLY A 465 -11.63 -11.22 29.35
CA GLY A 465 -12.85 -10.72 28.71
C GLY A 465 -13.91 -11.79 28.47
N TYR A 466 -13.62 -13.05 28.79
CA TYR A 466 -14.62 -14.10 28.68
C TYR A 466 -15.79 -13.86 29.64
N ARG A 467 -17.00 -13.83 29.08
CA ARG A 467 -18.27 -13.65 29.81
C ARG A 467 -19.36 -14.49 29.17
N LYS A 468 -19.91 -15.45 29.93
CA LYS A 468 -20.99 -16.30 29.41
C LYS A 468 -22.17 -15.44 28.92
N ASN A 469 -22.64 -15.73 27.70
CA ASN A 469 -23.78 -15.07 27.04
C ASN A 469 -23.64 -13.54 26.83
N GLN A 470 -22.45 -12.95 26.91
CA GLN A 470 -22.24 -11.54 26.57
C GLN A 470 -21.43 -11.39 25.29
N LEU A 471 -21.83 -10.46 24.40
CA LEU A 471 -21.19 -10.25 23.11
C LEU A 471 -20.87 -8.76 22.89
N ALA A 472 -19.68 -8.44 22.41
CA ALA A 472 -19.29 -7.13 21.94
C ALA A 472 -19.32 -7.07 20.41
N LEU A 473 -20.16 -6.16 19.89
CA LEU A 473 -20.11 -5.79 18.48
C LEU A 473 -19.00 -4.78 18.27
N THR A 474 -18.06 -5.11 17.37
CA THR A 474 -16.95 -4.24 17.00
C THR A 474 -16.97 -3.91 15.52
N PHE A 475 -16.56 -2.69 15.18
CA PHE A 475 -16.53 -2.19 13.81
C PHE A 475 -15.16 -1.60 13.47
N ASP A 476 -14.54 -2.10 12.40
CA ASP A 476 -13.23 -1.63 11.94
C ASP A 476 -13.34 -0.77 10.67
N ASP A 477 -12.26 -0.04 10.39
CA ASP A 477 -12.01 0.86 9.25
C ASP A 477 -12.71 2.23 9.29
N GLY A 478 -13.76 2.40 10.09
CA GLY A 478 -14.55 3.62 10.15
C GLY A 478 -13.81 4.89 10.62
N PRO A 479 -14.49 6.05 10.61
CA PRO A 479 -15.86 6.26 10.15
C PRO A 479 -15.97 6.55 8.64
N ASP A 480 -16.96 5.97 7.97
CA ASP A 480 -17.39 6.34 6.61
C ASP A 480 -18.63 7.23 6.65
N ARG A 481 -18.65 8.27 5.80
CA ARG A 481 -19.74 9.26 5.75
C ARG A 481 -21.12 8.67 5.35
N THR A 482 -21.13 7.54 4.66
CA THR A 482 -22.34 6.89 4.13
C THR A 482 -22.79 5.74 5.01
N TRP A 483 -21.88 4.86 5.43
CA TRP A 483 -22.22 3.59 6.08
C TRP A 483 -22.29 3.68 7.60
N THR A 484 -21.32 4.31 8.25
CA THR A 484 -21.28 4.47 9.70
C THR A 484 -22.56 5.09 10.27
N PRO A 485 -23.16 6.15 9.68
CA PRO A 485 -24.44 6.68 10.17
C PRO A 485 -25.58 5.67 10.16
N GLN A 486 -25.65 4.81 9.13
CA GLN A 486 -26.70 3.79 9.00
C GLN A 486 -26.51 2.68 10.03
N ILE A 487 -25.26 2.30 10.31
CA ILE A 487 -24.93 1.35 11.39
C ILE A 487 -25.34 1.92 12.75
N LEU A 488 -25.00 3.19 13.03
CA LEU A 488 -25.41 3.87 14.25
C LEU A 488 -26.95 3.93 14.39
N ASP A 489 -27.68 4.17 13.29
CA ASP A 489 -29.14 4.16 13.28
C ASP A 489 -29.70 2.78 13.65
N VAL A 490 -29.13 1.70 13.12
CA VAL A 490 -29.51 0.32 13.47
C VAL A 490 -29.20 0.04 14.95
N LEU A 491 -28.00 0.37 15.43
CA LEU A 491 -27.59 0.14 16.82
C LEU A 491 -28.50 0.90 17.80
N LYS A 492 -28.85 2.15 17.47
CA LYS A 492 -29.80 2.96 18.23
C LYS A 492 -31.20 2.35 18.24
N GLN A 493 -31.70 1.91 17.09
CA GLN A 493 -32.99 1.24 16.97
C GLN A 493 -33.03 -0.07 17.78
N LYS A 494 -31.91 -0.80 17.80
CA LYS A 494 -31.77 -2.06 18.52
C LYS A 494 -31.34 -1.88 19.98
N HIS A 495 -31.10 -0.66 20.47
CA HIS A 495 -30.57 -0.41 21.82
C HIS A 495 -29.33 -1.29 22.11
N ALA A 496 -28.39 -1.34 21.17
CA ALA A 496 -27.14 -2.10 21.30
C ALA A 496 -25.94 -1.16 21.34
N ALA A 497 -25.06 -1.34 22.32
CA ALA A 497 -23.76 -0.67 22.35
C ALA A 497 -22.77 -1.41 21.45
N ALA A 498 -21.75 -0.70 20.98
CA ALA A 498 -20.70 -1.22 20.11
C ALA A 498 -19.39 -0.48 20.35
N THR A 499 -18.28 -1.06 19.89
CA THR A 499 -16.94 -0.46 19.96
C THR A 499 -16.38 -0.28 18.54
N PHE A 500 -16.01 0.94 18.16
CA PHE A 500 -15.52 1.28 16.81
C PHE A 500 -14.00 1.47 16.82
N PHE A 501 -13.25 0.71 16.05
CA PHE A 501 -11.81 0.92 15.85
C PHE A 501 -11.61 1.80 14.63
N ILE A 502 -11.29 3.08 14.88
CA ILE A 502 -11.28 4.10 13.83
C ILE A 502 -9.93 4.25 13.15
N VAL A 503 -9.96 4.56 11.85
CA VAL A 503 -8.82 5.02 11.07
C VAL A 503 -8.79 6.56 11.11
N GLY A 504 -7.68 7.12 11.60
CA GLY A 504 -7.54 8.56 11.81
C GLY A 504 -7.75 9.42 10.55
N GLU A 505 -7.30 8.94 9.38
CA GLU A 505 -7.51 9.61 8.09
C GLU A 505 -9.00 9.70 7.73
N ASN A 506 -9.76 8.62 7.92
CA ASN A 506 -11.20 8.60 7.69
C ASN A 506 -11.93 9.54 8.66
N ALA A 507 -11.47 9.59 9.91
CA ALA A 507 -12.01 10.44 10.96
C ALA A 507 -11.75 11.95 10.73
N LEU A 508 -10.73 12.33 9.94
CA LEU A 508 -10.31 13.73 9.74
C LEU A 508 -11.44 14.66 9.26
N THR A 509 -12.35 14.17 8.42
CA THR A 509 -13.49 14.97 7.93
C THR A 509 -14.81 14.67 8.64
N GLU A 510 -14.82 13.77 9.62
CA GLU A 510 -16.02 13.17 10.19
C GLU A 510 -16.19 13.47 11.70
N ARG A 511 -15.76 14.66 12.14
CA ARG A 511 -15.89 15.12 13.54
C ARG A 511 -17.28 14.90 14.12
N ALA A 512 -18.33 15.20 13.36
CA ALA A 512 -19.71 15.06 13.83
C ALA A 512 -20.09 13.59 14.08
N LEU A 513 -19.53 12.64 13.31
CA LEU A 513 -19.77 11.22 13.51
C LEU A 513 -19.06 10.69 14.76
N LEU A 514 -17.82 11.11 15.01
CA LEU A 514 -17.13 10.74 16.26
C LEU A 514 -17.90 11.26 17.49
N GLN A 515 -18.36 12.51 17.44
CA GLN A 515 -19.17 13.08 18.51
C GLN A 515 -20.50 12.35 18.68
N ARG A 516 -21.14 11.93 17.58
CA ARG A 516 -22.35 11.12 17.60
C ARG A 516 -22.11 9.75 18.24
N MET A 517 -21.06 9.03 17.84
CA MET A 517 -20.68 7.75 18.46
C MET A 517 -20.54 7.88 19.97
N VAL A 518 -19.82 8.92 20.43
CA VAL A 518 -19.63 9.18 21.87
C VAL A 518 -20.96 9.56 22.54
N ALA A 519 -21.78 10.41 21.93
CA ALA A 519 -23.06 10.83 22.51
C ALA A 519 -24.09 9.69 22.59
N GLU A 520 -24.08 8.76 21.63
CA GLU A 520 -24.99 7.61 21.56
C GLU A 520 -24.54 6.42 22.43
N GLY A 521 -23.41 6.53 23.13
CA GLY A 521 -22.98 5.56 24.13
C GLY A 521 -21.99 4.50 23.64
N HIS A 522 -21.48 4.63 22.42
CA HIS A 522 -20.51 3.70 21.83
C HIS A 522 -19.08 3.97 22.33
N GLU A 523 -18.23 2.95 22.26
CA GLU A 523 -16.80 3.06 22.56
C GLU A 523 -15.99 3.23 21.28
N ILE A 524 -14.79 3.79 21.41
CA ILE A 524 -13.91 4.03 20.28
C ILE A 524 -12.50 3.58 20.64
N GLY A 525 -11.91 2.77 19.77
CA GLY A 525 -10.51 2.33 19.81
C GLY A 525 -9.74 2.87 18.61
N SER A 526 -8.41 2.76 18.66
CA SER A 526 -7.53 3.11 17.56
C SER A 526 -7.37 1.93 16.59
N HIS A 527 -7.53 2.19 15.30
CA HIS A 527 -7.12 1.30 14.20
C HIS A 527 -6.02 1.93 13.35
N THR A 528 -5.15 2.76 13.96
CA THR A 528 -4.09 3.57 13.33
C THR A 528 -4.60 4.76 12.50
N TYR A 529 -3.70 5.56 11.92
CA TYR A 529 -4.08 6.76 11.16
C TYR A 529 -4.29 6.47 9.68
N THR A 530 -3.38 5.72 9.05
CA THR A 530 -3.40 5.38 7.61
C THR A 530 -3.64 3.89 7.32
N HIS A 531 -3.97 3.09 8.34
CA HIS A 531 -4.25 1.65 8.22
C HIS A 531 -3.08 0.79 7.66
N PRO A 532 -1.79 1.03 8.02
CA PRO A 532 -0.69 0.24 7.47
C PRO A 532 -0.61 -1.15 8.11
N ASN A 533 -0.04 -2.12 7.37
CA ASN A 533 0.37 -3.39 7.95
C ASN A 533 1.54 -3.19 8.92
N LEU A 534 1.27 -3.31 10.23
CA LEU A 534 2.22 -2.94 11.28
C LEU A 534 3.44 -3.87 11.39
N ALA A 535 3.36 -5.11 10.87
CA ALA A 535 4.51 -6.02 10.81
C ALA A 535 5.56 -5.58 9.77
N THR A 536 5.21 -4.65 8.87
CA THR A 536 6.10 -4.22 7.77
C THR A 536 6.67 -2.81 7.94
N VAL A 537 6.24 -2.10 8.98
CA VAL A 537 6.62 -0.69 9.20
C VAL A 537 7.53 -0.54 10.41
N SER A 538 8.34 0.52 10.42
CA SER A 538 9.25 0.78 11.54
C SER A 538 8.50 1.14 12.83
N PRO A 539 9.06 0.88 14.03
CA PRO A 539 8.47 1.31 15.30
C PRO A 539 8.19 2.82 15.38
N GLY A 540 9.00 3.64 14.71
CA GLY A 540 8.78 5.09 14.61
C GLY A 540 7.54 5.46 13.80
N GLN A 541 7.19 4.66 12.79
CA GLN A 541 5.94 4.83 12.04
C GLN A 541 4.75 4.36 12.88
N VAL A 542 4.81 3.20 13.55
CA VAL A 542 3.76 2.74 14.50
C VAL A 542 3.46 3.84 15.53
N TRP A 543 4.51 4.46 16.06
CA TRP A 543 4.38 5.58 16.99
C TRP A 543 3.63 6.78 16.39
N PHE A 544 3.96 7.18 15.16
CA PHE A 544 3.28 8.28 14.47
C PHE A 544 1.80 7.96 14.22
N GLU A 545 1.51 6.75 13.74
CA GLU A 545 0.16 6.24 13.46
C GLU A 545 -0.76 6.30 14.69
N LEU A 546 -0.27 5.80 15.83
CA LEU A 546 -1.02 5.80 17.09
C LEU A 546 -1.20 7.21 17.65
N ASN A 547 -0.15 8.04 17.61
CA ASN A 547 -0.19 9.39 18.17
C ASN A 547 -1.05 10.35 17.33
N ALA A 548 -0.98 10.28 16.00
CA ALA A 548 -1.79 11.10 15.12
C ALA A 548 -3.29 10.81 15.33
N THR A 549 -3.65 9.53 15.44
CA THR A 549 -5.04 9.08 15.70
C THR A 549 -5.52 9.52 17.08
N GLN A 550 -4.68 9.35 18.12
CA GLN A 550 -4.94 9.82 19.48
C GLN A 550 -5.19 11.33 19.52
N ARG A 551 -4.31 12.14 18.93
CA ARG A 551 -4.45 13.61 18.91
C ARG A 551 -5.68 14.07 18.17
N LEU A 552 -5.97 13.46 17.02
CA LEU A 552 -7.18 13.77 16.25
C LEU A 552 -8.44 13.50 17.09
N PHE A 553 -8.49 12.35 17.74
CA PHE A 553 -9.61 11.96 18.59
C PHE A 553 -9.78 12.88 19.81
N GLN A 554 -8.68 13.18 20.51
CA GLN A 554 -8.64 14.13 21.63
C GLN A 554 -9.14 15.51 21.23
N ALA A 555 -8.66 16.04 20.09
CA ALA A 555 -9.06 17.33 19.55
C ALA A 555 -10.56 17.40 19.22
N PHE A 556 -11.14 16.31 18.73
CA PHE A 556 -12.53 16.29 18.26
C PHE A 556 -13.55 16.00 19.35
N THR A 557 -13.18 15.16 20.33
CA THR A 557 -14.11 14.60 21.33
C THR A 557 -13.79 14.99 22.77
N GLY A 558 -12.57 15.46 23.06
CA GLY A 558 -12.12 15.73 24.43
C GLY A 558 -11.78 14.49 25.26
N HIS A 559 -11.71 13.30 24.64
CA HIS A 559 -11.39 12.04 25.31
C HIS A 559 -10.15 11.38 24.68
N SER A 560 -9.53 10.45 25.40
CA SER A 560 -8.38 9.68 24.92
C SER A 560 -8.76 8.25 24.52
N LEU A 561 -8.07 7.66 23.56
CA LEU A 561 -8.27 6.26 23.16
C LEU A 561 -7.41 5.33 24.03
N ARG A 562 -7.98 4.22 24.50
CA ARG A 562 -7.29 3.20 25.31
C ARG A 562 -7.34 1.80 24.73
N PHE A 563 -8.27 1.54 23.82
CA PHE A 563 -8.31 0.30 23.06
C PHE A 563 -7.62 0.46 21.71
N PHE A 564 -7.02 -0.63 21.24
CA PHE A 564 -6.32 -0.72 19.98
C PHE A 564 -6.61 -2.07 19.32
N ARG A 565 -6.70 -2.06 18.00
CA ARG A 565 -6.68 -3.28 17.18
C ARG A 565 -5.72 -3.04 16.03
N ALA A 566 -4.78 -3.94 15.82
CA ALA A 566 -3.81 -3.79 14.74
C ALA A 566 -4.47 -4.07 13.38
N PRO A 567 -4.26 -3.22 12.36
CA PRO A 567 -4.65 -3.56 11.00
C PRO A 567 -4.07 -4.91 10.57
N TYR A 568 -4.86 -5.72 9.87
CA TYR A 568 -4.53 -7.08 9.41
C TYR A 568 -4.30 -8.14 10.47
N PHE A 569 -4.09 -7.76 11.74
CA PHE A 569 -3.79 -8.65 12.86
C PHE A 569 -4.82 -8.43 13.97
N GLY A 570 -5.97 -9.10 13.84
CA GLY A 570 -7.10 -8.99 14.77
C GLY A 570 -7.37 -10.25 15.58
N ASP A 571 -6.69 -11.36 15.30
CA ASP A 571 -6.98 -12.63 15.96
C ASP A 571 -6.61 -12.58 17.45
N ALA A 572 -7.42 -13.22 18.29
CA ALA A 572 -7.18 -13.29 19.73
C ALA A 572 -6.09 -14.30 20.14
N GLU A 573 -5.52 -15.02 19.18
CA GLU A 573 -4.44 -15.99 19.37
C GLU A 573 -3.25 -15.67 18.46
N PRO A 574 -2.52 -14.56 18.74
CA PRO A 574 -1.35 -14.23 17.97
C PRO A 574 -0.30 -15.33 18.17
N SER A 575 0.08 -15.99 17.09
CA SER A 575 0.95 -17.17 17.11
C SER A 575 2.38 -16.86 16.62
N THR A 576 2.58 -15.64 16.11
CA THR A 576 3.87 -15.19 15.57
C THR A 576 4.34 -13.89 16.23
N ALA A 577 5.66 -13.69 16.26
CA ALA A 577 6.23 -12.44 16.79
C ALA A 577 5.74 -11.20 16.03
N ASP A 578 5.50 -11.32 14.72
CA ASP A 578 5.01 -10.25 13.84
C ASP A 578 3.58 -9.80 14.21
N GLU A 579 2.77 -10.67 14.82
CA GLU A 579 1.43 -10.36 15.35
C GLU A 579 1.50 -9.74 16.75
N ILE A 580 2.49 -10.13 17.56
CA ILE A 580 2.64 -9.68 18.96
C ILE A 580 3.32 -8.33 19.07
N GLU A 581 4.34 -8.06 18.25
CA GLU A 581 5.13 -6.82 18.33
C GLU A 581 4.27 -5.55 18.16
N PRO A 582 3.32 -5.47 17.20
CA PRO A 582 2.40 -4.33 17.11
C PRO A 582 1.57 -4.11 18.38
N ALA A 583 1.06 -5.19 18.99
CA ALA A 583 0.32 -5.13 20.24
C ALA A 583 1.22 -4.66 21.40
N LEU A 584 2.47 -5.11 21.46
CA LEU A 584 3.45 -4.67 22.46
C LEU A 584 3.80 -3.19 22.31
N LEU A 585 4.03 -2.71 21.08
CA LEU A 585 4.33 -1.30 20.81
C LEU A 585 3.14 -0.39 21.18
N ALA A 586 1.91 -0.84 20.90
CA ALA A 586 0.70 -0.15 21.34
C ALA A 586 0.56 -0.17 22.87
N GLN A 587 0.86 -1.30 23.51
CA GLN A 587 0.84 -1.46 24.97
C GLN A 587 1.83 -0.52 25.68
N GLN A 588 3.04 -0.33 25.12
CA GLN A 588 4.01 0.64 25.62
C GLN A 588 3.51 2.09 25.54
N ARG A 589 2.45 2.36 24.77
CA ARG A 589 1.75 3.64 24.69
C ARG A 589 0.46 3.68 25.53
N GLY A 590 0.23 2.62 26.30
CA GLY A 590 -0.90 2.48 27.21
C GLY A 590 -2.16 1.92 26.55
N TYR A 591 -2.11 1.46 25.30
CA TYR A 591 -3.27 0.80 24.70
C TYR A 591 -3.41 -0.64 25.19
N VAL A 592 -4.64 -1.13 25.25
CA VAL A 592 -4.93 -2.56 25.39
C VAL A 592 -5.43 -3.08 24.05
N SER A 593 -4.85 -4.19 23.60
CA SER A 593 -5.19 -4.80 22.32
C SER A 593 -6.48 -5.60 22.44
N VAL A 594 -7.36 -5.48 21.45
CA VAL A 594 -8.64 -6.20 21.41
C VAL A 594 -8.66 -7.08 20.17
N GLY A 595 -8.53 -8.38 20.40
CA GLY A 595 -8.62 -9.42 19.39
C GLY A 595 -10.08 -9.77 19.02
N LEU A 596 -10.24 -10.90 18.34
CA LEU A 596 -11.52 -11.47 17.93
C LEU A 596 -11.41 -12.97 17.66
N HIS A 597 -12.53 -13.69 17.80
CA HIS A 597 -12.70 -15.04 17.27
C HIS A 597 -13.85 -15.15 16.24
N VAL A 598 -14.71 -14.12 16.15
CA VAL A 598 -15.87 -14.11 15.26
C VAL A 598 -15.69 -13.07 14.15
N ASP A 599 -15.11 -13.49 13.01
CA ASP A 599 -15.08 -12.73 11.76
C ASP A 599 -15.89 -13.45 10.66
N PRO A 600 -17.04 -12.89 10.21
CA PRO A 600 -17.81 -13.42 9.10
C PRO A 600 -17.23 -13.06 7.71
N GLY A 601 -16.20 -12.20 7.65
CA GLY A 601 -15.59 -11.73 6.41
C GLY A 601 -16.49 -10.78 5.62
N ASP A 602 -17.29 -9.95 6.30
CA ASP A 602 -18.27 -9.03 5.68
C ASP A 602 -17.62 -8.03 4.71
N TRP A 603 -16.36 -7.65 4.97
CA TRP A 603 -15.55 -6.82 4.08
C TRP A 603 -15.41 -7.42 2.66
N LYS A 604 -15.40 -8.76 2.53
CA LYS A 604 -15.33 -9.46 1.23
C LYS A 604 -16.63 -9.36 0.42
N ARG A 605 -17.74 -8.94 1.05
CA ARG A 605 -19.10 -8.90 0.49
C ARG A 605 -19.58 -10.27 -0.01
N PRO A 606 -19.66 -11.28 0.88
CA PRO A 606 -20.09 -12.62 0.50
C PRO A 606 -21.61 -12.76 0.32
N GLY A 607 -22.39 -11.70 0.58
CA GLY A 607 -23.85 -11.69 0.59
C GLY A 607 -24.41 -11.64 2.02
N VAL A 608 -25.56 -10.96 2.18
CA VAL A 608 -26.21 -10.71 3.48
C VAL A 608 -26.45 -12.00 4.28
N GLN A 609 -27.01 -13.02 3.64
CA GLN A 609 -27.34 -14.28 4.32
C GLN A 609 -26.08 -15.02 4.79
N GLN A 610 -25.01 -14.99 3.99
CA GLN A 610 -23.73 -15.60 4.35
C GLN A 610 -23.09 -14.90 5.55
N ILE A 611 -23.17 -13.57 5.63
CA ILE A 611 -22.69 -12.81 6.80
C ILE A 611 -23.47 -13.25 8.04
N ILE A 612 -24.80 -13.29 7.97
CA ILE A 612 -25.66 -13.72 9.08
C ILE A 612 -25.29 -15.14 9.53
N ASP A 613 -25.30 -16.11 8.61
CA ASP A 613 -25.08 -17.50 8.96
C ASP A 613 -23.67 -17.73 9.50
N ALA A 614 -22.65 -17.12 8.88
CA ALA A 614 -21.27 -17.19 9.35
C ALA A 614 -21.06 -16.59 10.75
N THR A 615 -21.75 -15.48 11.07
CA THR A 615 -21.71 -14.90 12.42
C THR A 615 -22.40 -15.79 13.43
N ILE A 616 -23.63 -16.26 13.14
CA ILE A 616 -24.39 -17.12 14.05
C ILE A 616 -23.64 -18.43 14.29
N GLU A 617 -23.22 -19.11 13.22
CA GLU A 617 -22.48 -20.38 13.28
C GLU A 617 -21.20 -20.24 14.10
N ARG A 618 -20.41 -19.18 13.91
CA ARG A 618 -19.21 -18.97 14.71
C ARG A 618 -19.54 -18.73 16.17
N VAL A 619 -20.54 -17.90 16.48
CA VAL A 619 -20.94 -17.66 17.88
C VAL A 619 -21.46 -18.93 18.56
N THR A 620 -22.26 -19.74 17.87
CA THR A 620 -22.95 -20.91 18.46
C THR A 620 -22.24 -22.25 18.27
N GLY A 621 -21.39 -22.40 17.27
CA GLY A 621 -20.84 -23.67 16.78
C GLY A 621 -19.59 -24.14 17.51
N GLY A 622 -19.58 -24.09 18.84
CA GLY A 622 -18.49 -24.72 19.61
C GLY A 622 -18.47 -26.23 19.41
N PRO A 623 -17.29 -26.88 19.44
CA PRO A 623 -17.26 -28.34 19.53
C PRO A 623 -18.03 -28.77 20.78
N ASP A 624 -18.68 -29.93 20.72
CA ASP A 624 -19.49 -30.54 21.79
C ASP A 624 -18.68 -30.88 23.08
N HIS A 625 -17.49 -30.28 23.27
CA HIS A 625 -16.51 -30.56 24.32
C HIS A 625 -16.05 -29.31 25.12
N CYS A 626 -16.73 -28.16 25.00
CA CYS A 626 -16.55 -27.05 25.96
C CYS A 626 -17.32 -27.39 27.26
N ASP A 627 -16.89 -28.43 27.99
CA ASP A 627 -17.39 -28.73 29.34
C ASP A 627 -16.63 -27.91 30.39
N GLN A 628 -17.34 -27.65 31.50
CA GLN A 628 -16.92 -26.80 32.61
C GLN A 628 -15.58 -27.28 33.17
N ASP A 629 -14.50 -26.55 32.88
CA ASP A 629 -13.35 -26.27 33.78
C ASP A 629 -12.03 -25.89 33.05
N SER A 630 -11.96 -25.85 31.71
CA SER A 630 -10.86 -25.11 31.01
C SER A 630 -11.32 -24.43 29.70
N ASP A 631 -11.53 -23.10 29.80
CA ASP A 631 -12.29 -22.28 28.83
C ASP A 631 -11.41 -21.39 27.92
N ALA A 632 -10.11 -21.69 27.77
CA ALA A 632 -9.17 -20.86 26.99
C ALA A 632 -9.51 -20.87 25.48
N ASP A 633 -9.97 -22.01 24.94
CA ASP A 633 -10.20 -22.21 23.50
C ASP A 633 -11.63 -21.87 23.03
N CYS A 634 -12.54 -21.47 23.95
CA CYS A 634 -13.98 -21.32 23.67
C CYS A 634 -14.51 -19.86 23.72
N SER A 635 -13.67 -18.83 23.95
CA SER A 635 -14.16 -17.44 24.00
C SER A 635 -14.62 -16.92 22.63
N ARG A 636 -15.87 -16.47 22.52
CA ARG A 636 -16.47 -15.90 21.30
C ARG A 636 -17.26 -14.63 21.58
N ASN A 637 -16.73 -13.84 22.50
CA ASN A 637 -17.37 -12.65 23.01
C ASN A 637 -17.21 -11.47 22.05
N VAL A 638 -16.20 -11.42 21.19
CA VAL A 638 -15.96 -10.27 20.29
C VAL A 638 -16.28 -10.61 18.84
N ILE A 639 -17.28 -9.91 18.28
CA ILE A 639 -17.70 -9.98 16.88
C ILE A 639 -17.10 -8.81 16.10
N LEU A 640 -16.42 -9.10 14.99
CA LEU A 640 -15.92 -8.11 14.04
C LEU A 640 -16.87 -7.94 12.86
N LEU A 641 -17.17 -6.69 12.52
CA LEU A 641 -17.78 -6.23 11.27
C LEU A 641 -17.04 -4.98 10.78
N HIS A 642 -17.32 -4.49 9.57
CA HIS A 642 -16.66 -3.31 9.03
C HIS A 642 -17.65 -2.19 8.72
N ASP A 643 -17.34 -0.95 9.12
CA ASP A 643 -18.16 0.23 8.81
C ASP A 643 -17.54 1.14 7.73
N ALA A 644 -16.36 0.81 7.19
CA ALA A 644 -15.78 1.44 6.00
C ALA A 644 -15.10 0.42 5.04
N GLY A 645 -14.00 0.79 4.38
CA GLY A 645 -13.28 -0.09 3.45
C GLY A 645 -14.02 -0.44 2.15
N GLY A 646 -15.02 0.38 1.75
CA GLY A 646 -15.77 0.19 0.50
C GLY A 646 -17.29 0.23 0.70
N ASN A 647 -18.03 -0.55 -0.09
CA ASN A 647 -19.49 -0.63 0.03
C ASN A 647 -19.90 -1.60 1.15
N ARG A 648 -20.54 -1.09 2.22
CA ARG A 648 -20.99 -1.86 3.39
C ARG A 648 -22.51 -2.11 3.45
N ALA A 649 -23.23 -2.01 2.33
CA ALA A 649 -24.68 -2.24 2.30
C ALA A 649 -25.09 -3.62 2.85
N GLU A 650 -24.30 -4.66 2.59
CA GLU A 650 -24.57 -6.02 3.09
C GLU A 650 -24.42 -6.12 4.62
N THR A 651 -23.39 -5.49 5.18
CA THR A 651 -23.16 -5.39 6.63
C THR A 651 -24.33 -4.66 7.31
N VAL A 652 -24.75 -3.52 6.76
CA VAL A 652 -25.89 -2.74 7.27
C VAL A 652 -27.18 -3.57 7.27
N ALA A 653 -27.43 -4.34 6.21
CA ALA A 653 -28.62 -5.18 6.08
C ALA A 653 -28.59 -6.42 7.01
N ALA A 654 -27.42 -7.00 7.25
CA ALA A 654 -27.24 -8.18 8.10
C ALA A 654 -27.35 -7.85 9.60
N LEU A 655 -26.81 -6.71 10.02
CA LEU A 655 -26.69 -6.29 11.41
C LEU A 655 -27.98 -6.39 12.25
N PRO A 656 -29.16 -5.89 11.82
CA PRO A 656 -30.36 -5.98 12.64
C PRO A 656 -30.81 -7.44 12.87
N VAL A 657 -30.60 -8.32 11.88
CA VAL A 657 -30.97 -9.75 11.97
C VAL A 657 -30.01 -10.49 12.90
N ILE A 658 -28.72 -10.19 12.82
CA ILE A 658 -27.69 -10.74 13.72
C ILE A 658 -28.06 -10.42 15.17
N ILE A 659 -28.36 -9.15 15.46
CA ILE A 659 -28.72 -8.70 16.80
C ILE A 659 -29.97 -9.41 17.32
N ASP A 660 -31.02 -9.51 16.50
CA ASP A 660 -32.28 -10.14 16.91
C ASP A 660 -32.13 -11.64 17.15
N ARG A 661 -31.42 -12.35 16.27
CA ARG A 661 -31.21 -13.80 16.39
C ARG A 661 -30.39 -14.16 17.64
N LEU A 662 -29.28 -13.45 17.87
CA LEU A 662 -28.42 -13.71 19.03
C LEU A 662 -29.15 -13.36 20.35
N ARG A 663 -29.94 -12.29 20.39
CA ARG A 663 -30.79 -12.02 21.56
C ARG A 663 -31.86 -13.09 21.77
N ALA A 664 -32.48 -13.60 20.70
CA ALA A 664 -33.44 -14.70 20.81
C ALA A 664 -32.80 -15.99 21.35
N MET A 665 -31.49 -16.16 21.16
CA MET A 665 -30.68 -17.24 21.72
C MET A 665 -30.19 -16.96 23.15
N GLY A 666 -30.50 -15.79 23.73
CA GLY A 666 -30.17 -15.44 25.11
C GLY A 666 -28.89 -14.61 25.28
N TYR A 667 -28.25 -14.15 24.21
CA TYR A 667 -27.05 -13.30 24.30
C TYR A 667 -27.39 -11.83 24.58
N GLN A 668 -26.55 -11.17 25.37
CA GLN A 668 -26.61 -9.75 25.67
C GLN A 668 -25.47 -8.99 24.96
N PHE A 669 -25.80 -7.87 24.30
CA PHE A 669 -24.79 -7.01 23.69
C PHE A 669 -24.23 -6.01 24.70
N VAL A 670 -22.91 -5.99 24.85
CA VAL A 670 -22.15 -5.12 25.77
C VAL A 670 -20.94 -4.53 25.06
N PRO A 671 -20.43 -3.35 25.47
CA PRO A 671 -19.18 -2.82 24.92
C PRO A 671 -17.96 -3.61 25.44
N VAL A 672 -16.82 -3.48 24.76
CA VAL A 672 -15.58 -4.20 25.10
C VAL A 672 -15.11 -3.92 26.53
N SER A 673 -15.26 -2.69 27.03
CA SER A 673 -14.91 -2.38 28.43
C SER A 673 -15.65 -3.24 29.45
N THR A 674 -16.92 -3.58 29.21
CA THR A 674 -17.71 -4.42 30.13
C THR A 674 -17.17 -5.84 30.19
N LEU A 675 -16.74 -6.38 29.05
CA LEU A 675 -16.03 -7.67 29.01
C LEU A 675 -14.74 -7.60 29.85
N ALA A 676 -13.99 -6.51 29.71
CA ALA A 676 -12.75 -6.25 30.46
C ALA A 676 -12.95 -5.98 31.98
N GLY A 677 -14.18 -5.87 32.46
CA GLY A 677 -14.45 -5.40 33.84
C GLY A 677 -14.14 -3.91 34.07
N LEU A 678 -14.05 -3.12 33.01
CA LEU A 678 -13.75 -1.69 33.02
C LEU A 678 -15.01 -0.86 32.76
N SER A 679 -14.98 0.41 33.18
CA SER A 679 -16.01 1.36 32.78
C SER A 679 -15.67 1.99 31.43
N ARG A 680 -16.69 2.56 30.77
CA ARG A 680 -16.49 3.39 29.57
C ARG A 680 -15.60 4.61 29.81
N HIS A 681 -15.57 5.13 31.03
CA HIS A 681 -14.69 6.23 31.39
C HIS A 681 -13.22 5.78 31.45
N ASP A 682 -12.96 4.51 31.77
CA ASP A 682 -11.60 3.96 31.78
C ASP A 682 -11.12 3.67 30.36
N SER A 683 -12.01 3.25 29.45
CA SER A 683 -11.69 3.01 28.03
C SER A 683 -11.55 4.29 27.21
N MET A 684 -12.25 5.37 27.60
CA MET A 684 -12.16 6.68 26.97
C MET A 684 -12.08 7.82 28.02
N PRO A 685 -10.96 7.99 28.73
CA PRO A 685 -10.86 8.98 29.79
C PRO A 685 -10.82 10.41 29.21
N PRO A 686 -11.40 11.40 29.91
CA PRO A 686 -11.31 12.80 29.51
C PRO A 686 -9.86 13.27 29.52
N ILE A 687 -9.52 14.18 28.60
CA ILE A 687 -8.17 14.75 28.52
C ILE A 687 -7.84 15.64 29.72
N SER A 688 -6.56 15.71 30.09
CA SER A 688 -6.07 16.61 31.13
C SER A 688 -6.22 18.09 30.75
N ALA A 689 -6.22 19.00 31.71
CA ALA A 689 -6.30 20.44 31.44
C ALA A 689 -5.13 20.95 30.58
N SER A 690 -3.92 20.40 30.74
CA SER A 690 -2.76 20.71 29.89
C SER A 690 -2.93 20.18 28.47
N ASP A 691 -3.50 18.99 28.31
CA ASP A 691 -3.80 18.41 26.99
C ASP A 691 -4.95 19.15 26.30
N GLN A 692 -5.87 19.75 27.05
CA GLN A 692 -6.99 20.51 26.48
C GLN A 692 -6.53 21.76 25.73
N LEU A 693 -5.45 22.41 26.17
CA LEU A 693 -4.84 23.52 25.43
C LEU A 693 -4.22 23.03 24.11
N ALA A 694 -3.48 21.92 24.14
CA ALA A 694 -2.91 21.30 22.94
C ALA A 694 -4.01 20.84 21.97
N ALA A 695 -5.03 20.17 22.48
CA ALA A 695 -6.19 19.70 21.74
C ALA A 695 -6.95 20.84 21.03
N ASN A 696 -7.00 22.04 21.59
CA ASN A 696 -7.60 23.21 20.92
C ASN A 696 -6.76 23.70 19.72
N VAL A 697 -5.43 23.69 19.84
CA VAL A 697 -4.52 24.02 18.74
C VAL A 697 -4.63 22.95 17.65
N ASP A 698 -4.61 21.68 18.05
CA ASP A 698 -4.80 20.54 17.15
C ASP A 698 -6.15 20.56 16.47
N LEU A 699 -7.21 20.94 17.18
CA LEU A 699 -8.54 21.09 16.60
C LEU A 699 -8.51 22.12 15.48
N ALA A 700 -7.84 23.27 15.66
CA ALA A 700 -7.69 24.26 14.61
C ALA A 700 -6.88 23.71 13.42
N LEU A 701 -5.79 22.99 13.68
CA LEU A 701 -4.94 22.38 12.65
C LEU A 701 -5.67 21.28 11.86
N PHE A 702 -6.23 20.28 12.53
CA PHE A 702 -6.99 19.20 11.90
C PHE A 702 -8.25 19.71 11.20
N SER A 703 -8.95 20.70 11.77
CA SER A 703 -10.09 21.33 11.08
C SER A 703 -9.64 22.09 9.83
N ALA A 704 -8.49 22.78 9.86
CA ALA A 704 -7.94 23.44 8.70
C ALA A 704 -7.50 22.44 7.62
N LEU A 705 -6.87 21.32 8.01
CA LEU A 705 -6.50 20.22 7.11
C LEU A 705 -7.74 19.57 6.48
N GLY A 706 -8.76 19.26 7.28
CA GLY A 706 -10.04 18.73 6.79
C GLY A 706 -10.75 19.69 5.85
N ALA A 707 -10.81 20.98 6.19
CA ALA A 707 -11.37 22.02 5.33
C ALA A 707 -10.58 22.21 4.03
N MET A 708 -9.24 22.11 4.08
CA MET A 708 -8.39 22.13 2.90
C MET A 708 -8.65 20.92 2.00
N SER A 709 -8.77 19.71 2.56
CA SER A 709 -9.10 18.49 1.83
C SER A 709 -10.45 18.59 1.12
N VAL A 710 -11.50 19.03 1.82
CA VAL A 710 -12.83 19.29 1.23
C VAL A 710 -12.75 20.40 0.17
N GLY A 711 -12.03 21.49 0.45
CA GLY A 711 -11.85 22.62 -0.45
C GLY A 711 -11.14 22.25 -1.75
N LEU A 712 -10.09 21.42 -1.68
CA LEU A 712 -9.38 20.90 -2.85
C LEU A 712 -10.29 20.02 -3.72
N ARG A 713 -11.09 19.13 -3.10
CA ARG A 713 -12.06 18.30 -3.82
C ARG A 713 -13.06 19.15 -4.61
N TRP A 714 -13.65 20.17 -3.98
CA TRP A 714 -14.56 21.10 -4.66
C TRP A 714 -13.87 21.97 -5.69
N LEU A 715 -12.67 22.46 -5.40
CA LEU A 715 -11.85 23.21 -6.35
C LEU A 715 -11.62 22.41 -7.63
N PHE A 716 -11.28 21.12 -7.49
CA PHE A 716 -11.07 20.23 -8.64
C PHE A 716 -12.37 19.96 -9.38
N ALA A 717 -13.45 19.61 -8.68
CA ALA A 717 -14.75 19.38 -9.30
C ALA A 717 -15.22 20.60 -10.12
N ILE A 718 -15.10 21.80 -9.55
CA ILE A 718 -15.47 23.07 -10.20
C ILE A 718 -14.53 23.37 -11.37
N ALA A 719 -13.22 23.25 -11.21
CA ALA A 719 -12.25 23.53 -12.27
C ALA A 719 -12.43 22.58 -13.46
N ILE A 720 -12.66 21.28 -13.19
CA ILE A 720 -12.95 20.27 -14.21
C ILE A 720 -14.28 20.58 -14.91
N ALA A 721 -15.35 20.84 -14.17
CA ALA A 721 -16.66 21.16 -14.74
C ALA A 721 -16.61 22.40 -15.63
N ILE A 722 -15.99 23.49 -15.16
CA ILE A 722 -15.80 24.73 -15.93
C ILE A 722 -14.95 24.49 -17.18
N GLY A 723 -13.90 23.68 -17.07
CA GLY A 723 -13.05 23.30 -18.21
C GLY A 723 -13.82 22.54 -19.29
N ILE A 724 -14.59 21.51 -18.89
CA ILE A 724 -15.44 20.73 -19.80
C ILE A 724 -16.51 21.61 -20.45
N LEU A 725 -17.23 22.41 -19.65
CA LEU A 725 -18.25 23.33 -20.16
C LEU A 725 -17.68 24.32 -21.16
N ARG A 726 -16.48 24.89 -20.92
CA ARG A 726 -15.81 25.76 -21.89
C ARG A 726 -15.47 25.02 -23.17
N ALA A 727 -14.88 23.83 -23.08
CA ALA A 727 -14.49 23.05 -24.26
C ALA A 727 -15.72 22.76 -25.14
N LEU A 728 -16.80 22.25 -24.54
CA LEU A 728 -18.06 21.98 -25.22
C LEU A 728 -18.67 23.26 -25.82
N ALA A 729 -18.71 24.37 -25.07
CA ALA A 729 -19.26 25.63 -25.54
C ALA A 729 -18.47 26.22 -26.72
N LEU A 730 -17.14 26.25 -26.64
CA LEU A 730 -16.28 26.75 -27.72
C LEU A 730 -16.40 25.87 -28.97
N SER A 731 -16.38 24.54 -28.81
CA SER A 731 -16.55 23.62 -29.92
C SER A 731 -17.93 23.76 -30.57
N ALA A 732 -19.01 23.88 -29.78
CA ALA A 732 -20.36 24.08 -30.30
C ALA A 732 -20.48 25.42 -31.05
N LEU A 733 -19.99 26.52 -30.47
CA LEU A 733 -20.00 27.84 -31.11
C LEU A 733 -19.17 27.85 -32.41
N ALA A 734 -18.00 27.22 -32.41
CA ALA A 734 -17.16 27.10 -33.59
C ALA A 734 -17.83 26.26 -34.70
N LEU A 735 -18.50 25.16 -34.36
CA LEU A 735 -19.26 24.34 -35.33
C LEU A 735 -20.48 25.07 -35.89
N ILE A 736 -21.23 25.77 -35.04
CA ILE A 736 -22.37 26.61 -35.46
C ILE A 736 -21.89 27.69 -36.43
N GLN A 737 -20.77 28.34 -36.09
CA GLN A 737 -20.16 29.35 -36.93
C GLN A 737 -19.67 28.76 -38.26
N ALA A 738 -19.00 27.62 -38.26
CA ALA A 738 -18.51 26.95 -39.47
C ALA A 738 -19.64 26.52 -40.43
N ARG A 739 -20.74 25.95 -39.89
CA ARG A 739 -21.93 25.61 -40.70
C ARG A 739 -22.55 26.84 -41.36
N ARG A 740 -22.51 27.99 -40.68
CA ARG A 740 -23.03 29.26 -41.19
C ARG A 740 -22.07 29.93 -42.16
N GLU A 741 -20.76 29.80 -41.97
CA GLU A 741 -19.75 30.32 -42.90
C GLU A 741 -19.89 29.74 -44.30
N GLY A 742 -20.27 28.46 -44.43
CA GLY A 742 -20.62 27.86 -45.72
C GLY A 742 -21.82 28.53 -46.42
N ARG A 743 -22.57 29.39 -45.71
CA ARG A 743 -23.70 30.17 -46.21
C ARG A 743 -23.44 31.68 -46.19
N THR A 744 -22.30 32.14 -45.67
CA THR A 744 -21.99 33.57 -45.56
C THR A 744 -21.48 34.08 -46.91
N VAL A 745 -22.16 35.08 -47.47
CA VAL A 745 -21.66 35.82 -48.63
C VAL A 745 -20.62 36.82 -48.13
N PHE A 746 -19.36 36.60 -48.50
CA PHE A 746 -18.29 37.55 -48.19
C PHE A 746 -18.45 38.84 -49.01
N PRO A 747 -18.08 40.02 -48.45
CA PRO A 747 -17.95 41.24 -49.24
C PRO A 747 -17.03 41.02 -50.44
N ARG A 748 -17.33 41.68 -51.57
CA ARG A 748 -16.49 41.59 -52.77
C ARG A 748 -15.14 42.25 -52.50
N ILE A 749 -14.08 41.69 -53.06
CA ILE A 749 -12.77 42.34 -53.03
C ILE A 749 -12.83 43.52 -54.01
N ASP A 750 -12.43 44.70 -53.54
CA ASP A 750 -12.29 45.91 -54.33
C ASP A 750 -10.80 46.16 -54.62
N PRO A 751 -10.32 45.91 -55.85
CA PRO A 751 -8.92 46.13 -56.22
C PRO A 751 -8.48 47.60 -56.16
N SER A 752 -9.43 48.55 -56.19
CA SER A 752 -9.14 49.98 -56.11
C SER A 752 -8.85 50.46 -54.70
N ARG A 753 -9.19 49.65 -53.68
CA ARG A 753 -8.99 49.97 -52.27
C ARG A 753 -7.51 50.22 -51.97
N PHE A 754 -7.22 51.33 -51.32
CA PHE A 754 -5.86 51.75 -50.97
C PHE A 754 -5.56 51.51 -49.49
N VAL A 755 -4.51 50.73 -49.21
CA VAL A 755 -4.14 50.27 -47.87
C VAL A 755 -2.70 50.67 -47.54
N THR A 756 -2.48 51.23 -46.36
CA THR A 756 -1.12 51.48 -45.84
C THR A 756 -0.67 50.28 -45.00
N VAL A 757 0.48 49.70 -45.31
CA VAL A 757 1.11 48.64 -44.52
C VAL A 757 2.29 49.22 -43.73
N LEU A 758 2.20 49.18 -42.40
CA LEU A 758 3.26 49.60 -41.49
C LEU A 758 4.06 48.39 -41.05
N ILE A 759 5.37 48.40 -41.27
CA ILE A 759 6.30 47.34 -40.83
C ILE A 759 7.27 47.94 -39.81
N PRO A 760 6.99 47.86 -38.50
CA PRO A 760 7.96 48.26 -37.48
C PRO A 760 9.11 47.25 -37.44
N ALA A 761 10.34 47.74 -37.48
CA ALA A 761 11.55 46.93 -37.48
C ALA A 761 12.54 47.41 -36.42
N PHE A 762 13.13 46.48 -35.67
CA PHE A 762 14.26 46.76 -34.79
C PHE A 762 15.19 45.56 -34.75
N ASN A 763 16.32 45.66 -35.45
CA ASN A 763 17.29 44.62 -35.66
C ASN A 763 16.71 43.35 -36.32
N GLU A 764 16.12 43.50 -37.51
CA GLU A 764 15.38 42.47 -38.26
C GLU A 764 16.06 42.12 -39.60
N GLU A 765 17.39 42.26 -39.70
CA GLU A 765 18.16 42.06 -40.94
C GLU A 765 17.91 40.71 -41.63
N ARG A 766 17.55 39.67 -40.87
CA ARG A 766 17.34 38.29 -41.37
C ARG A 766 15.98 38.07 -42.03
N VAL A 767 15.01 38.95 -41.79
CA VAL A 767 13.60 38.72 -42.18
C VAL A 767 12.97 39.90 -42.92
N ILE A 768 13.51 41.12 -42.77
CA ILE A 768 12.88 42.35 -43.25
C ILE A 768 12.69 42.37 -44.77
N GLU A 769 13.70 41.95 -45.55
CA GLU A 769 13.62 41.95 -47.02
C GLU A 769 12.46 41.08 -47.49
N ARG A 770 12.36 39.87 -46.91
CA ARG A 770 11.34 38.90 -47.29
C ARG A 770 9.94 39.39 -46.93
N ALA A 771 9.78 40.02 -45.76
CA ALA A 771 8.51 40.61 -45.34
C ALA A 771 8.04 41.72 -46.32
N VAL A 772 8.94 42.62 -46.71
CA VAL A 772 8.61 43.68 -47.69
C VAL A 772 8.26 43.08 -49.05
N ARG A 773 9.04 42.12 -49.56
CA ARG A 773 8.70 41.43 -50.83
C ARG A 773 7.34 40.73 -50.76
N GLY A 774 7.04 40.07 -49.64
CA GLY A 774 5.75 39.40 -49.43
C GLY A 774 4.57 40.36 -49.47
N VAL A 775 4.71 41.56 -48.89
CA VAL A 775 3.69 42.61 -48.97
C VAL A 775 3.56 43.14 -50.40
N LEU A 776 4.67 43.43 -51.08
CA LEU A 776 4.67 43.94 -52.45
C LEU A 776 4.10 42.96 -53.48
N ALA A 777 4.12 41.66 -53.17
CA ALA A 777 3.51 40.59 -53.96
C ALA A 777 1.99 40.46 -53.77
N SER A 778 1.35 41.33 -52.97
CA SER A 778 -0.09 41.30 -52.75
C SER A 778 -0.87 41.60 -54.04
N THR A 779 -1.93 40.84 -54.29
CA THR A 779 -2.81 40.99 -55.45
C THR A 779 -4.16 41.58 -55.05
N ASP A 780 -4.88 42.15 -56.03
CA ASP A 780 -6.26 42.62 -55.88
C ASP A 780 -6.45 43.72 -54.82
N VAL A 781 -5.43 44.57 -54.63
CA VAL A 781 -5.46 45.72 -53.73
C VAL A 781 -4.35 46.71 -54.10
N ARG A 782 -4.56 48.01 -53.87
CA ARG A 782 -3.48 49.01 -53.97
C ARG A 782 -2.84 49.23 -52.59
N ILE A 783 -1.52 49.25 -52.54
CA ILE A 783 -0.78 49.36 -51.28
C ILE A 783 0.29 50.45 -51.32
N GLU A 784 0.60 50.97 -50.14
CA GLU A 784 1.89 51.58 -49.81
C GLU A 784 2.47 50.87 -48.59
N VAL A 785 3.79 50.80 -48.50
CA VAL A 785 4.53 50.14 -47.42
C VAL A 785 5.41 51.17 -46.74
N ILE A 786 5.23 51.33 -45.43
CA ILE A 786 6.07 52.20 -44.59
C ILE A 786 6.85 51.30 -43.65
N VAL A 787 8.14 51.12 -43.94
CA VAL A 787 9.07 50.41 -43.07
C VAL A 787 9.60 51.40 -42.04
N ILE A 788 9.38 51.13 -40.76
CA ILE A 788 9.75 52.03 -39.66
C ILE A 788 10.85 51.35 -38.85
N ASP A 789 12.10 51.74 -39.10
CA ASP A 789 13.25 51.30 -38.33
C ASP A 789 13.34 52.09 -37.00
N ASP A 790 13.04 51.42 -35.89
CA ASP A 790 13.09 51.95 -34.52
C ASP A 790 14.53 51.92 -33.95
N GLY A 791 15.48 52.42 -34.73
CA GLY A 791 16.88 52.62 -34.31
C GLY A 791 17.73 51.35 -34.33
N SER A 792 17.56 50.48 -35.33
CA SER A 792 18.36 49.26 -35.52
C SER A 792 19.86 49.55 -35.48
N LYS A 793 20.60 48.57 -34.95
CA LYS A 793 22.06 48.52 -34.86
C LYS A 793 22.68 47.52 -35.84
N ASP A 794 21.85 46.78 -36.56
CA ASP A 794 22.24 45.82 -37.60
C ASP A 794 21.95 46.38 -39.00
N ALA A 795 22.04 45.54 -40.04
CA ALA A 795 21.88 45.98 -41.42
C ALA A 795 20.43 46.26 -41.87
N THR A 796 19.43 46.29 -40.98
CA THR A 796 17.99 46.40 -41.33
C THR A 796 17.68 47.55 -42.29
N SER A 797 18.00 48.80 -41.92
CA SER A 797 17.76 49.96 -42.79
C SER A 797 18.54 49.88 -44.11
N ALA A 798 19.78 49.41 -44.08
CA ALA A 798 20.62 49.29 -45.26
C ALA A 798 20.05 48.29 -46.27
N ILE A 799 19.53 47.16 -45.81
CA ILE A 799 18.87 46.15 -46.64
C ILE A 799 17.63 46.73 -47.31
N VAL A 800 16.79 47.46 -46.56
CA VAL A 800 15.56 48.04 -47.10
C VAL A 800 15.88 49.13 -48.13
N ALA A 801 16.83 50.01 -47.84
CA ALA A 801 17.26 51.05 -48.77
C ALA A 801 17.84 50.45 -50.07
N ALA A 802 18.69 49.43 -49.97
CA ALA A 802 19.31 48.79 -51.12
C ALA A 802 18.30 48.00 -51.98
N ALA A 803 17.34 47.30 -51.36
CA ALA A 803 16.42 46.43 -52.08
C ALA A 803 15.17 47.14 -52.61
N PHE A 804 14.75 48.26 -52.01
CA PHE A 804 13.47 48.91 -52.30
C PHE A 804 13.52 50.44 -52.42
N GLY A 805 14.70 51.06 -52.40
CA GLY A 805 14.84 52.52 -52.47
C GLY A 805 14.21 53.15 -53.72
N ASP A 806 14.15 52.39 -54.83
CA ASP A 806 13.57 52.84 -56.11
C ASP A 806 12.08 52.45 -56.28
N ASP A 807 11.48 51.67 -55.36
CA ASP A 807 10.06 51.32 -55.45
C ASP A 807 9.19 52.45 -54.85
N PRO A 808 8.38 53.15 -55.66
CA PRO A 808 7.60 54.31 -55.19
C PRO A 808 6.51 53.92 -54.17
N ARG A 809 6.23 52.62 -54.00
CA ARG A 809 5.30 52.11 -53.00
C ARG A 809 5.95 51.95 -51.62
N VAL A 810 7.28 51.92 -51.52
CA VAL A 810 8.00 51.68 -50.27
C VAL A 810 8.60 52.97 -49.72
N ARG A 811 8.43 53.20 -48.42
CA ARG A 811 9.05 54.31 -47.69
C ARG A 811 9.77 53.78 -46.46
N LEU A 812 11.06 54.08 -46.34
CA LEU A 812 11.86 53.81 -45.16
C LEU A 812 11.87 55.02 -44.23
N LEU A 813 11.59 54.81 -42.95
CA LEU A 813 11.71 55.81 -41.88
C LEU A 813 12.70 55.28 -40.84
N THR A 814 13.71 56.07 -40.50
CA THR A 814 14.69 55.70 -39.46
C THR A 814 14.49 56.62 -38.26
N LEU A 815 14.24 56.03 -37.10
CA LEU A 815 13.96 56.72 -35.83
C LEU A 815 15.02 56.39 -34.78
N GLU A 816 15.08 57.19 -33.72
CA GLU A 816 15.76 56.76 -32.49
C GLU A 816 14.88 55.76 -31.73
N ASN A 817 15.49 54.71 -31.17
CA ASN A 817 14.78 53.65 -30.48
C ASN A 817 13.87 54.19 -29.37
N GLY A 818 12.56 54.04 -29.55
CA GLY A 818 11.55 54.41 -28.56
C GLY A 818 10.43 53.39 -28.40
N GLY A 819 10.57 52.21 -29.01
CA GLY A 819 9.65 51.10 -28.90
C GLY A 819 8.63 51.03 -30.03
N LYS A 820 8.11 49.81 -30.25
CA LYS A 820 7.18 49.49 -31.35
C LYS A 820 5.94 50.39 -31.43
N ALA A 821 5.32 50.74 -30.30
CA ALA A 821 4.15 51.61 -30.29
C ALA A 821 4.47 53.04 -30.78
N ARG A 822 5.64 53.59 -30.41
CA ARG A 822 6.11 54.88 -30.92
C ARG A 822 6.34 54.81 -32.43
N ALA A 823 7.06 53.79 -32.89
CA ALA A 823 7.33 53.56 -34.31
C ALA A 823 6.02 53.49 -35.13
N LEU A 824 5.06 52.67 -34.67
CA LEU A 824 3.75 52.55 -35.32
C LEU A 824 2.97 53.86 -35.33
N ASN A 825 2.97 54.63 -34.24
CA ASN A 825 2.29 55.93 -34.18
C ASN A 825 2.91 56.95 -35.13
N THR A 826 4.24 57.01 -35.25
CA THR A 826 4.91 57.85 -36.26
C THR A 826 4.57 57.40 -37.68
N GLY A 827 4.45 56.08 -37.92
CA GLY A 827 3.95 55.55 -39.19
C GLY A 827 2.51 55.97 -39.51
N LEU A 828 1.62 56.02 -38.52
CA LEU A 828 0.22 56.43 -38.66
C LEU A 828 0.03 57.89 -39.08
N GLU A 829 0.98 58.77 -38.73
CA GLU A 829 0.98 60.17 -39.15
C GLU A 829 1.24 60.31 -40.65
N LEU A 830 1.96 59.36 -41.24
CA LEU A 830 2.35 59.35 -42.66
C LEU A 830 1.45 58.47 -43.53
N ALA A 831 0.57 57.67 -42.91
CA ALA A 831 -0.35 56.77 -43.58
C ALA A 831 -1.38 57.54 -44.42
N LYS A 832 -1.48 57.19 -45.71
CA LYS A 832 -2.44 57.78 -46.65
C LYS A 832 -3.69 56.93 -46.88
N GLY A 833 -3.61 55.63 -46.62
CA GLY A 833 -4.73 54.71 -46.73
C GLY A 833 -5.78 54.92 -45.64
N GLU A 834 -7.05 54.74 -45.99
CA GLU A 834 -8.14 54.71 -45.00
C GLU A 834 -8.02 53.49 -44.06
N ILE A 835 -7.43 52.41 -44.59
CA ILE A 835 -7.18 51.15 -43.91
C ILE A 835 -5.67 51.04 -43.67
N VAL A 836 -5.31 50.70 -42.43
CA VAL A 836 -3.93 50.47 -42.03
C VAL A 836 -3.76 49.03 -41.56
N ILE A 837 -2.70 48.39 -42.03
CA ILE A 837 -2.24 47.09 -41.56
C ILE A 837 -0.93 47.30 -40.82
N ALA A 838 -0.82 46.76 -39.61
CA ALA A 838 0.47 46.56 -38.97
C ALA A 838 0.92 45.12 -39.25
N LEU A 839 2.15 44.96 -39.73
CA LEU A 839 2.77 43.67 -40.03
C LEU A 839 4.09 43.57 -39.27
N ASP A 840 4.22 42.54 -38.43
CA ASP A 840 5.51 42.23 -37.81
C ASP A 840 6.54 41.80 -38.87
N ALA A 841 7.79 42.26 -38.74
CA ALA A 841 8.85 42.01 -39.73
C ALA A 841 9.21 40.51 -39.91
N ASP A 842 8.80 39.64 -39.00
CA ASP A 842 9.00 38.18 -39.05
C ASP A 842 7.81 37.41 -39.69
N THR A 843 6.84 38.14 -40.23
CA THR A 843 5.58 37.58 -40.73
C THR A 843 5.48 37.68 -42.25
N GLN A 844 4.92 36.64 -42.87
CA GLN A 844 4.77 36.50 -44.33
C GLN A 844 3.29 36.36 -44.70
N PHE A 845 2.76 37.23 -45.55
CA PHE A 845 1.38 37.19 -46.03
C PHE A 845 1.22 36.30 -47.26
N GLU A 846 0.08 35.60 -47.38
CA GLU A 846 -0.35 35.06 -48.67
C GLU A 846 -0.72 36.23 -49.63
N PRO A 847 -0.58 36.08 -50.96
CA PRO A 847 -0.82 37.17 -51.91
C PRO A 847 -2.19 37.85 -51.81
N THR A 848 -3.22 37.15 -51.33
CA THR A 848 -4.58 37.70 -51.20
C THR A 848 -4.92 38.19 -49.79
N THR A 849 -4.00 38.09 -48.82
CA THR A 849 -4.29 38.38 -47.40
C THR A 849 -4.70 39.83 -47.17
N ILE A 850 -4.00 40.79 -47.77
CA ILE A 850 -4.33 42.23 -47.61
C ILE A 850 -5.71 42.54 -48.20
N ALA A 851 -5.99 42.07 -49.41
CA ALA A 851 -7.28 42.25 -50.07
C ALA A 851 -8.44 41.63 -49.26
N ARG A 852 -8.22 40.43 -48.68
CA ARG A 852 -9.19 39.76 -47.81
C ARG A 852 -9.45 40.50 -46.50
N LEU A 853 -8.44 41.13 -45.91
CA LEU A 853 -8.64 41.98 -44.73
C LEU A 853 -9.40 43.26 -45.11
N ALA A 854 -9.03 43.90 -46.22
CA ALA A 854 -9.56 45.19 -46.64
C ALA A 854 -11.06 45.15 -47.03
N ARG A 855 -11.55 44.03 -47.60
CA ARG A 855 -12.95 43.90 -48.06
C ARG A 855 -14.01 44.14 -46.99
N TRP A 856 -13.67 43.94 -45.72
CA TRP A 856 -14.64 44.08 -44.63
C TRP A 856 -14.96 45.53 -44.26
N PHE A 857 -14.10 46.47 -44.65
CA PHE A 857 -14.25 47.89 -44.33
C PHE A 857 -15.32 48.60 -45.17
N ASP A 858 -16.08 47.86 -45.98
CA ASP A 858 -17.33 48.33 -46.57
C ASP A 858 -18.41 48.60 -45.50
N ASP A 859 -18.36 47.93 -44.32
CA ASP A 859 -19.19 48.27 -43.16
C ASP A 859 -18.59 49.49 -42.44
N PRO A 860 -19.28 50.66 -42.42
CA PRO A 860 -18.77 51.88 -41.79
C PRO A 860 -18.65 51.76 -40.26
N ARG A 861 -19.25 50.74 -39.62
CA ARG A 861 -19.15 50.50 -38.17
C ARG A 861 -17.93 49.66 -37.79
N LEU A 862 -17.20 49.13 -38.77
CA LEU A 862 -16.07 48.26 -38.54
C LEU A 862 -14.80 49.08 -38.28
N GLY A 863 -14.18 48.84 -37.12
CA GLY A 863 -12.93 49.47 -36.72
C GLY A 863 -11.70 48.60 -36.94
N ALA A 864 -11.85 47.26 -36.90
CA ALA A 864 -10.73 46.34 -37.10
C ALA A 864 -11.15 44.96 -37.64
N VAL A 865 -10.20 44.27 -38.28
CA VAL A 865 -10.32 42.90 -38.79
C VAL A 865 -9.10 42.10 -38.35
N ALA A 866 -9.32 40.96 -37.69
CA ALA A 866 -8.29 39.98 -37.40
C ALA A 866 -8.18 38.93 -38.51
N GLY A 867 -6.96 38.58 -38.90
CA GLY A 867 -6.69 37.42 -39.74
C GLY A 867 -6.23 36.19 -38.97
N ASN A 868 -5.90 35.14 -39.71
CA ASN A 868 -5.47 33.84 -39.22
C ASN A 868 -3.93 33.72 -39.22
N ALA A 869 -3.33 33.79 -38.04
CA ALA A 869 -1.89 33.61 -37.87
C ALA A 869 -1.54 32.12 -37.80
N LYS A 870 -0.52 31.69 -38.54
CA LYS A 870 -0.03 30.31 -38.59
C LYS A 870 1.47 30.25 -38.34
N VAL A 871 1.94 29.19 -37.68
CA VAL A 871 3.38 28.99 -37.45
C VAL A 871 4.04 28.44 -38.72
N GLY A 872 5.03 29.17 -39.26
CA GLY A 872 5.74 28.80 -40.49
C GLY A 872 7.04 28.01 -40.30
N ASN A 873 7.66 28.03 -39.11
CA ASN A 873 8.93 27.34 -38.81
C ASN A 873 8.74 26.10 -37.92
N ARG A 874 8.00 25.10 -38.40
CA ARG A 874 7.64 23.87 -37.63
C ARG A 874 8.78 22.84 -37.53
N VAL A 875 9.98 23.30 -37.20
CA VAL A 875 11.24 22.54 -37.24
C VAL A 875 11.49 21.63 -36.04
N ASN A 876 10.90 21.89 -34.87
CA ASN A 876 11.16 21.12 -33.64
C ASN A 876 9.90 20.99 -32.76
N LEU A 877 10.05 20.35 -31.59
CA LEU A 877 8.92 20.10 -30.69
C LEU A 877 8.27 21.40 -30.18
N VAL A 878 9.06 22.43 -29.87
CA VAL A 878 8.58 23.72 -29.36
C VAL A 878 7.70 24.42 -30.41
N THR A 879 8.18 24.49 -31.65
CA THR A 879 7.45 25.16 -32.74
C THR A 879 6.24 24.35 -33.19
N LYS A 880 6.28 23.01 -33.12
CA LYS A 880 5.12 22.13 -33.34
C LYS A 880 4.06 22.27 -32.26
N TRP A 881 4.43 22.36 -30.98
CA TRP A 881 3.50 22.60 -29.88
C TRP A 881 2.85 23.97 -29.95
N GLN A 882 3.59 25.01 -30.37
CA GLN A 882 2.99 26.32 -30.62
C GLN A 882 2.03 26.30 -31.82
N ALA A 883 2.36 25.58 -32.89
CA ALA A 883 1.43 25.39 -34.01
C ALA A 883 0.14 24.69 -33.56
N LEU A 884 0.27 23.65 -32.73
CA LEU A 884 -0.88 22.95 -32.15
C LEU A 884 -1.75 23.88 -31.29
N GLU A 885 -1.16 24.73 -30.45
CA GLU A 885 -1.89 25.72 -29.65
C GLU A 885 -2.62 26.76 -30.52
N TYR A 886 -1.99 27.24 -31.61
CA TYR A 886 -2.64 28.19 -32.51
C TYR A 886 -3.90 27.58 -33.13
N ILE A 887 -3.85 26.30 -33.53
CA ILE A 887 -4.98 25.56 -34.10
C ILE A 887 -6.07 25.33 -33.06
N THR A 888 -5.71 24.73 -31.92
CA THR A 888 -6.67 24.20 -30.93
C THR A 888 -7.21 25.25 -29.98
N ALA A 889 -6.46 26.31 -29.69
CA ALA A 889 -6.87 27.37 -28.77
C ALA A 889 -7.16 28.67 -29.50
N GLN A 890 -6.16 29.30 -30.14
CA GLN A 890 -6.31 30.68 -30.63
C GLN A 890 -7.31 30.80 -31.78
N ASN A 891 -7.23 29.95 -32.79
CA ASN A 891 -8.10 30.02 -33.96
C ASN A 891 -9.53 29.57 -33.63
N LEU A 892 -9.67 28.51 -32.82
CA LEU A 892 -10.98 28.04 -32.36
C LEU A 892 -11.69 29.11 -31.52
N GLU A 893 -10.98 29.73 -30.58
CA GLU A 893 -11.50 30.78 -29.71
C GLU A 893 -11.91 32.03 -30.51
N ARG A 894 -11.05 32.50 -31.43
CA ARG A 894 -11.39 33.66 -32.29
C ARG A 894 -12.62 33.40 -33.16
N ARG A 895 -12.73 32.20 -33.74
CA ARG A 895 -13.90 31.81 -34.53
C ARG A 895 -15.17 31.81 -33.67
N ALA A 896 -15.10 31.26 -32.47
CA ALA A 896 -16.23 31.26 -31.53
C ALA A 896 -16.64 32.69 -31.11
N PHE A 897 -15.66 33.57 -30.87
CA PHE A 897 -15.89 34.91 -30.32
C PHE A 897 -16.22 35.99 -31.36
N ALA A 898 -15.85 35.79 -32.63
CA ALA A 898 -16.13 36.76 -33.69
C ALA A 898 -17.62 37.10 -33.79
N ARG A 899 -18.51 36.13 -33.57
CA ARG A 899 -19.97 36.35 -33.63
C ARG A 899 -20.54 36.98 -32.37
N LEU A 900 -19.86 36.83 -31.24
CA LEU A 900 -20.30 37.37 -29.97
C LEU A 900 -19.87 38.82 -29.78
N ASP A 901 -19.19 39.45 -30.76
CA ASP A 901 -18.49 40.74 -30.60
C ASP A 901 -17.57 40.73 -29.36
N ALA A 902 -16.86 39.61 -29.16
CA ALA A 902 -16.07 39.30 -27.96
C ALA A 902 -14.57 39.11 -28.24
N ILE A 903 -14.09 39.50 -29.41
CA ILE A 903 -12.66 39.39 -29.77
C ILE A 903 -11.85 40.31 -28.87
N THR A 904 -10.93 39.77 -28.09
CA THR A 904 -10.08 40.55 -27.18
C THR A 904 -8.77 41.00 -27.82
N VAL A 905 -8.35 40.37 -28.92
CA VAL A 905 -7.09 40.63 -29.62
C VAL A 905 -7.29 40.53 -31.13
N VAL A 906 -6.92 41.60 -31.84
CA VAL A 906 -6.54 41.57 -33.25
C VAL A 906 -5.02 41.44 -33.27
N PRO A 907 -4.44 40.32 -33.73
CA PRO A 907 -3.00 40.10 -33.61
C PRO A 907 -2.21 41.10 -34.45
N GLY A 908 -1.14 41.67 -33.87
CA GLY A 908 -0.22 42.56 -34.59
C GLY A 908 0.46 41.93 -35.81
N ALA A 909 0.51 40.59 -35.91
CA ALA A 909 1.06 39.88 -37.06
C ALA A 909 0.11 39.85 -38.26
N VAL A 910 -1.22 39.94 -38.05
CA VAL A 910 -2.22 39.87 -39.13
C VAL A 910 -3.51 40.57 -38.72
N GLY A 911 -3.46 41.90 -38.76
CA GLY A 911 -4.58 42.76 -38.43
C GLY A 911 -4.70 43.92 -39.40
N ALA A 912 -5.94 44.33 -39.66
CA ALA A 912 -6.25 45.57 -40.37
C ALA A 912 -7.14 46.45 -39.49
N TRP A 913 -6.96 47.75 -39.57
CA TRP A 913 -7.68 48.74 -38.78
C TRP A 913 -8.11 49.91 -39.64
N ARG A 914 -9.28 50.49 -39.33
CA ARG A 914 -9.71 51.75 -39.92
C ARG A 914 -8.90 52.88 -39.26
N LEU A 915 -8.24 53.72 -40.06
CA LEU A 915 -7.40 54.80 -39.56
C LEU A 915 -8.18 55.76 -38.65
N ALA A 916 -9.45 56.05 -38.98
CA ALA A 916 -10.34 56.86 -38.15
C ALA A 916 -10.58 56.25 -36.76
N ALA A 917 -10.74 54.92 -36.68
CA ALA A 917 -10.95 54.22 -35.41
C ALA A 917 -9.69 54.28 -34.52
N ILE A 918 -8.50 54.09 -35.11
CA ILE A 918 -7.22 54.22 -34.39
C ILE A 918 -7.03 55.65 -33.86
N ARG A 919 -7.30 56.66 -34.70
CA ARG A 919 -7.18 58.08 -34.31
C ARG A 919 -8.14 58.44 -33.18
N GLN A 920 -9.37 57.93 -33.20
CA GLN A 920 -10.36 58.18 -32.15
C GLN A 920 -9.90 57.69 -30.76
N VAL A 921 -9.17 56.58 -30.70
CA VAL A 921 -8.69 56.00 -29.44
C VAL A 921 -7.28 56.47 -29.04
N GLY A 922 -6.67 57.35 -29.83
CA GLY A 922 -5.37 57.97 -29.52
C GLY A 922 -4.14 57.23 -30.01
N GLY A 923 -4.27 56.34 -31.00
CA GLY A 923 -3.14 55.57 -31.55
C GLY A 923 -2.83 54.26 -30.81
N TYR A 924 -1.66 53.68 -31.08
CA TYR A 924 -1.14 52.52 -30.37
C TYR A 924 -0.72 52.91 -28.94
N PRO A 925 -1.16 52.17 -27.92
CA PRO A 925 -0.85 52.45 -26.52
C PRO A 925 0.62 52.11 -26.19
N HIS A 926 1.23 52.91 -25.31
CA HIS A 926 2.64 52.77 -24.89
C HIS A 926 2.80 52.28 -23.44
N ASP A 927 1.71 52.18 -22.68
CA ASP A 927 1.69 51.83 -21.27
C ASP A 927 1.47 50.32 -21.01
N THR A 928 1.32 49.51 -22.06
CA THR A 928 1.11 48.06 -22.01
C THR A 928 2.07 47.30 -22.93
N LEU A 929 2.42 46.06 -22.58
CA LEU A 929 3.29 45.18 -23.38
C LEU A 929 2.57 44.45 -24.54
N ALA A 930 1.24 44.46 -24.52
CA ALA A 930 0.37 43.88 -25.54
C ALA A 930 -0.43 45.01 -26.20
N GLU A 931 0.26 45.82 -27.00
CA GLU A 931 -0.29 47.03 -27.61
C GLU A 931 -1.50 46.74 -28.51
N ASP A 932 -1.50 45.58 -29.14
CA ASP A 932 -2.53 45.10 -30.05
C ASP A 932 -3.82 44.69 -29.31
N GLN A 933 -3.69 44.02 -28.17
CA GLN A 933 -4.79 43.69 -27.26
C GLN A 933 -5.45 44.96 -26.71
N ASP A 934 -4.65 45.88 -26.18
CA ASP A 934 -5.13 47.14 -25.61
C ASP A 934 -5.87 47.98 -26.66
N LEU A 935 -5.28 48.15 -27.85
CA LEU A 935 -5.90 48.84 -28.98
C LEU A 935 -7.23 48.19 -29.38
N THR A 936 -7.29 46.85 -29.46
CA THR A 936 -8.50 46.10 -29.81
C THR A 936 -9.63 46.34 -28.80
N ILE A 937 -9.32 46.34 -27.51
CA ILE A 937 -10.31 46.59 -26.45
C ILE A 937 -10.72 48.07 -26.46
N ALA A 938 -9.80 49.00 -26.71
CA ALA A 938 -10.09 50.43 -26.79
C ALA A 938 -11.03 50.76 -27.96
N ILE A 939 -10.78 50.22 -29.15
CA ILE A 939 -11.61 50.40 -30.36
C ILE A 939 -13.04 49.91 -30.11
N GLN A 940 -13.20 48.73 -29.52
CA GLN A 940 -14.54 48.22 -29.19
C GLN A 940 -15.25 49.05 -28.12
N ARG A 941 -14.52 49.53 -27.10
CA ARG A 941 -15.08 50.44 -26.09
C ARG A 941 -15.51 51.79 -26.67
N ALA A 942 -14.92 52.21 -27.79
CA ALA A 942 -15.32 53.40 -28.53
C ALA A 942 -16.53 53.17 -29.47
N GLY A 943 -17.10 51.96 -29.49
CA GLY A 943 -18.31 51.62 -30.24
C GLY A 943 -18.08 50.96 -31.60
N TRP A 944 -16.82 50.76 -32.01
CA TRP A 944 -16.48 50.08 -33.26
C TRP A 944 -16.61 48.57 -33.15
N ARG A 945 -16.94 47.93 -34.26
CA ARG A 945 -16.99 46.46 -34.37
C ARG A 945 -15.65 45.89 -34.82
N VAL A 946 -15.40 44.64 -34.42
CA VAL A 946 -14.21 43.87 -34.82
C VAL A 946 -14.67 42.58 -35.48
N GLN A 947 -14.10 42.28 -36.65
CA GLN A 947 -14.42 41.09 -37.44
C GLN A 947 -13.21 40.14 -37.50
N TYR A 948 -13.45 38.88 -37.85
CA TYR A 948 -12.41 37.88 -38.10
C TYR A 948 -12.56 37.30 -39.51
N ASP A 949 -11.46 37.24 -40.25
CA ASP A 949 -11.34 36.58 -41.55
C ASP A 949 -10.35 35.41 -41.47
N GLN A 950 -10.89 34.19 -41.42
CA GLN A 950 -10.09 32.97 -41.36
C GLN A 950 -9.20 32.71 -42.59
N TYR A 951 -9.53 33.32 -43.73
CA TYR A 951 -8.84 33.13 -45.01
C TYR A 951 -7.75 34.18 -45.23
N ALA A 952 -7.70 35.25 -44.44
CA ALA A 952 -6.56 36.17 -44.40
C ALA A 952 -5.41 35.51 -43.62
N ILE A 953 -4.56 34.74 -44.30
CA ILE A 953 -3.53 33.91 -43.66
C ILE A 953 -2.19 34.65 -43.61
N ALA A 954 -1.52 34.55 -42.46
CA ALA A 954 -0.16 35.04 -42.27
C ALA A 954 0.71 33.99 -41.57
N TRP A 955 1.91 33.76 -42.10
CA TRP A 955 2.89 32.80 -41.57
C TRP A 955 3.93 33.51 -40.72
N THR A 956 3.95 33.22 -39.42
CA THR A 956 4.82 33.87 -38.42
C THR A 956 5.93 32.93 -37.93
N GLU A 957 7.05 33.48 -37.50
CA GLU A 957 8.14 32.72 -36.87
C GLU A 957 7.88 32.47 -35.36
N ALA A 958 7.81 31.20 -34.96
CA ALA A 958 7.69 30.78 -33.56
C ALA A 958 9.08 30.58 -32.91
N PRO A 959 9.22 30.80 -31.59
CA PRO A 959 10.45 30.48 -30.86
C PRO A 959 10.91 29.03 -30.99
N GLU A 960 12.18 28.81 -31.32
CA GLU A 960 12.76 27.47 -31.46
C GLU A 960 13.24 26.84 -30.14
N THR A 961 13.23 27.58 -29.02
CA THR A 961 13.67 27.07 -27.70
C THR A 961 12.65 27.35 -26.60
N PHE A 962 12.60 26.49 -25.58
CA PHE A 962 11.71 26.67 -24.42
C PHE A 962 11.96 28.00 -23.69
N ARG A 963 13.22 28.44 -23.58
CA ARG A 963 13.56 29.72 -22.94
C ARG A 963 13.00 30.90 -23.75
N ALA A 964 13.11 30.86 -25.07
CA ALA A 964 12.56 31.90 -25.95
C ALA A 964 11.02 31.88 -25.92
N LEU A 965 10.40 30.70 -25.94
CA LEU A 965 8.96 30.54 -25.76
C LEU A 965 8.48 31.13 -24.43
N ALA A 966 9.14 30.81 -23.31
CA ALA A 966 8.78 31.33 -22.00
C ALA A 966 8.88 32.86 -21.92
N LYS A 967 9.88 33.47 -22.59
CA LYS A 967 10.00 34.94 -22.70
C LYS A 967 8.84 35.55 -23.50
N GLN A 968 8.50 34.95 -24.65
CA GLN A 968 7.35 35.38 -25.46
C GLN A 968 6.06 35.32 -24.65
N ARG A 969 5.81 34.19 -23.99
CA ARG A 969 4.57 33.95 -23.25
C ARG A 969 4.46 34.79 -22.00
N PHE A 970 5.58 35.07 -21.32
CA PHE A 970 5.61 36.03 -20.22
C PHE A 970 5.16 37.42 -20.66
N ARG A 971 5.61 37.90 -21.82
CA ARG A 971 5.15 39.19 -22.35
C ARG A 971 3.64 39.18 -22.60
N TRP A 972 3.13 38.13 -23.23
CA TRP A 972 1.70 38.02 -23.51
C TRP A 972 0.87 37.95 -22.23
N ALA A 973 1.22 37.06 -21.29
CA ALA A 973 0.51 36.94 -20.01
C ALA A 973 0.55 38.25 -19.19
N PHE A 974 1.70 38.94 -19.14
CA PHE A 974 1.82 40.21 -18.45
C PHE A 974 1.05 41.34 -19.16
N GLY A 975 1.15 41.43 -20.49
CA GLY A 975 0.40 42.39 -21.30
C GLY A 975 -1.12 42.20 -21.20
N THR A 976 -1.60 40.96 -21.23
CA THR A 976 -3.00 40.63 -20.98
C THR A 976 -3.43 41.07 -19.59
N LEU A 977 -2.62 40.83 -18.55
CA LEU A 977 -2.93 41.28 -17.19
C LEU A 977 -3.01 42.82 -17.09
N GLN A 978 -2.12 43.53 -17.79
CA GLN A 978 -2.16 45.00 -17.88
C GLN A 978 -3.45 45.48 -18.58
N CYS A 979 -3.82 44.85 -19.69
CA CYS A 979 -5.04 45.18 -20.44
C CYS A 979 -6.30 44.93 -19.59
N LEU A 980 -6.39 43.77 -18.94
CA LEU A 980 -7.50 43.44 -18.04
C LEU A 980 -7.62 44.45 -16.89
N TRP A 981 -6.50 44.88 -16.31
CA TRP A 981 -6.50 45.89 -15.26
C TRP A 981 -6.91 47.28 -15.76
N LYS A 982 -6.35 47.73 -16.89
CA LYS A 982 -6.62 49.04 -17.51
C LYS A 982 -8.08 49.14 -17.96
N HIS A 983 -8.66 48.07 -18.48
CA HIS A 983 -10.02 48.03 -19.02
C HIS A 983 -11.05 47.37 -18.08
N ARG A 984 -10.72 47.16 -16.80
CA ARG A 984 -11.59 46.48 -15.81
C ARG A 984 -12.99 47.06 -15.70
N SER A 985 -13.17 48.36 -15.97
CA SER A 985 -14.48 49.02 -15.94
C SER A 985 -15.42 48.59 -17.06
N ALA A 986 -14.92 47.92 -18.11
CA ALA A 986 -15.73 47.37 -19.20
C ALA A 986 -16.35 46.00 -18.87
N ILE A 987 -15.87 45.33 -17.81
CA ILE A 987 -16.39 44.02 -17.38
C ILE A 987 -17.84 44.20 -16.91
N GLY A 988 -18.75 43.35 -17.41
CA GLY A 988 -20.18 43.39 -17.09
C GLY A 988 -20.97 44.52 -17.76
N ARG A 989 -20.35 45.33 -18.64
CA ARG A 989 -21.08 46.38 -19.38
C ARG A 989 -21.90 45.80 -20.53
N SER A 990 -23.04 46.43 -20.81
CA SER A 990 -23.96 46.07 -21.88
C SER A 990 -23.53 46.52 -23.28
N ALA A 991 -22.57 47.45 -23.39
CA ALA A 991 -22.04 47.93 -24.66
C ALA A 991 -20.52 48.15 -24.57
N PRO A 992 -19.70 47.46 -25.37
CA PRO A 992 -20.03 46.31 -26.22
C PRO A 992 -20.30 45.03 -25.38
N ARG A 993 -21.52 44.46 -25.53
CA ARG A 993 -22.04 43.35 -24.71
C ARG A 993 -21.13 42.12 -24.72
N GLY A 994 -20.63 41.75 -25.90
CA GLY A 994 -19.75 40.61 -26.12
C GLY A 994 -18.46 40.67 -25.33
N LEU A 995 -17.70 41.74 -25.56
CA LEU A 995 -16.45 42.00 -24.85
C LEU A 995 -16.65 42.07 -23.33
N GLY A 996 -17.70 42.75 -22.85
CA GLY A 996 -17.95 42.94 -21.43
C GLY A 996 -18.40 41.69 -20.67
N TRP A 997 -19.22 40.84 -21.29
CA TRP A 997 -19.79 39.65 -20.64
C TRP A 997 -19.13 38.33 -21.03
N VAL A 998 -18.40 38.28 -22.15
CA VAL A 998 -17.76 37.06 -22.65
C VAL A 998 -16.25 37.24 -22.72
N GLY A 999 -15.76 38.18 -23.53
CA GLY A 999 -14.33 38.30 -23.85
C GLY A 999 -13.43 38.57 -22.64
N LEU A 1000 -13.70 39.63 -21.87
CA LEU A 1000 -12.88 39.96 -20.70
C LEU A 1000 -13.05 38.95 -19.54
N PRO A 1001 -14.28 38.51 -19.17
CA PRO A 1001 -14.45 37.49 -18.13
C PRO A 1001 -13.76 36.17 -18.45
N GLN A 1002 -13.82 35.69 -19.68
CA GLN A 1002 -13.15 34.44 -20.07
C GLN A 1002 -11.63 34.57 -19.99
N ALA A 1003 -11.04 35.69 -20.41
CA ALA A 1003 -9.60 35.90 -20.26
C ALA A 1003 -9.17 35.85 -18.77
N ILE A 1004 -9.96 36.46 -17.87
CA ILE A 1004 -9.70 36.40 -16.42
C ILE A 1004 -9.77 34.96 -15.90
N VAL A 1005 -10.85 34.24 -16.22
CA VAL A 1005 -11.09 32.89 -15.68
C VAL A 1005 -10.09 31.88 -16.24
N PHE A 1006 -9.88 31.85 -17.56
CA PHE A 1006 -9.15 30.77 -18.22
C PHE A 1006 -7.67 31.08 -18.48
N GLN A 1007 -7.31 32.33 -18.77
CA GLN A 1007 -5.91 32.68 -19.05
C GLN A 1007 -5.14 33.07 -17.79
N ILE A 1008 -5.82 33.59 -16.77
CA ILE A 1008 -5.19 34.04 -15.51
C ILE A 1008 -5.52 33.10 -14.35
N PHE A 1009 -6.78 33.01 -13.92
CA PHE A 1009 -7.16 32.31 -12.69
C PHE A 1009 -6.90 30.80 -12.75
N LEU A 1010 -7.44 30.10 -13.75
CA LEU A 1010 -7.23 28.66 -13.92
C LEU A 1010 -5.75 28.30 -14.11
N ALA A 1011 -5.02 29.11 -14.89
CA ALA A 1011 -3.58 28.91 -15.08
C ALA A 1011 -2.78 29.11 -13.78
N ALA A 1012 -3.21 30.01 -12.89
CA ALA A 1012 -2.57 30.24 -11.59
C ALA A 1012 -2.82 29.10 -10.58
N ILE A 1013 -4.00 28.48 -10.60
CA ILE A 1013 -4.32 27.35 -9.69
C ILE A 1013 -3.85 25.99 -10.23
N SER A 1014 -3.65 25.84 -11.54
CA SER A 1014 -3.31 24.55 -12.15
C SER A 1014 -2.06 23.86 -11.58
N PRO A 1015 -0.98 24.55 -11.17
CA PRO A 1015 0.14 23.89 -10.49
C PRO A 1015 -0.24 23.16 -9.20
N ILE A 1016 -1.23 23.68 -8.47
CA ILE A 1016 -1.75 23.04 -7.25
C ILE A 1016 -2.48 21.75 -7.63
N ILE A 1017 -3.23 21.76 -8.73
CA ILE A 1017 -3.92 20.57 -9.26
C ILE A 1017 -2.90 19.50 -9.67
N ASP A 1018 -1.86 19.88 -10.43
CA ASP A 1018 -0.80 18.96 -10.84
C ASP A 1018 -0.02 18.39 -9.65
N LEU A 1019 0.30 19.23 -8.67
CA LEU A 1019 0.99 18.79 -7.45
C LEU A 1019 0.12 17.84 -6.62
N ALA A 1020 -1.17 18.14 -6.43
CA ALA A 1020 -2.08 17.27 -5.71
C ALA A 1020 -2.27 15.92 -6.40
N LEU A 1021 -2.29 15.90 -7.74
CA LEU A 1021 -2.33 14.66 -8.51
C LEU A 1021 -1.04 13.83 -8.31
N LEU A 1022 0.14 14.47 -8.31
CA LEU A 1022 1.41 13.79 -8.03
C LEU A 1022 1.47 13.24 -6.60
N VAL A 1023 1.01 14.01 -5.62
CA VAL A 1023 0.90 13.56 -4.22
C VAL A 1023 -0.07 12.40 -4.13
N SER A 1024 -1.23 12.48 -4.78
CA SER A 1024 -2.21 11.38 -4.82
C SER A 1024 -1.62 10.11 -5.43
N PHE A 1025 -0.88 10.20 -6.55
CA PHE A 1025 -0.19 9.03 -7.11
C PHE A 1025 0.85 8.44 -6.16
N PHE A 1026 1.59 9.29 -5.44
CA PHE A 1026 2.58 8.85 -4.48
C PHE A 1026 1.93 8.17 -3.27
N VAL A 1027 0.87 8.75 -2.71
CA VAL A 1027 0.08 8.17 -1.62
C VAL A 1027 -0.55 6.85 -2.06
N THR A 1028 -1.24 6.81 -3.19
CA THR A 1028 -1.81 5.56 -3.73
C THR A 1028 -0.74 4.50 -4.01
N TYR A 1029 0.47 4.89 -4.41
CA TYR A 1029 1.57 3.95 -4.55
C TYR A 1029 1.98 3.34 -3.20
N LEU A 1030 2.11 4.17 -2.16
CA LEU A 1030 2.36 3.70 -0.79
C LEU A 1030 1.22 2.80 -0.30
N ASP A 1031 -0.03 3.16 -0.58
CA ASP A 1031 -1.22 2.37 -0.21
C ASP A 1031 -1.20 1.01 -0.89
N ILE A 1032 -0.83 0.92 -2.18
CA ILE A 1032 -0.69 -0.36 -2.89
C ILE A 1032 0.40 -1.23 -2.24
N GLN A 1033 1.51 -0.64 -1.78
CA GLN A 1033 2.54 -1.39 -1.06
C GLN A 1033 2.05 -1.88 0.31
N ALA A 1034 1.25 -1.08 1.01
CA ALA A 1034 0.77 -1.38 2.35
C ALA A 1034 -0.45 -2.33 2.38
N HIS A 1035 -1.38 -2.20 1.43
CA HIS A 1035 -2.70 -2.85 1.43
C HIS A 1035 -2.88 -3.90 0.33
N GLY A 1036 -1.92 -3.95 -0.62
CA GLY A 1036 -2.02 -4.76 -1.81
C GLY A 1036 -3.03 -4.22 -2.84
N TRP A 1037 -2.88 -4.68 -4.08
CA TRP A 1037 -3.64 -4.17 -5.22
C TRP A 1037 -5.17 -4.31 -5.06
N ALA A 1038 -5.63 -5.38 -4.40
CA ALA A 1038 -7.06 -5.70 -4.31
C ALA A 1038 -7.86 -4.60 -3.58
N GLN A 1039 -7.31 -4.02 -2.52
CA GLN A 1039 -7.97 -2.98 -1.74
C GLN A 1039 -7.87 -1.59 -2.40
N THR A 1040 -6.72 -1.24 -3.00
CA THR A 1040 -6.47 0.12 -3.54
C THR A 1040 -6.87 0.31 -5.02
N SER A 1041 -7.15 -0.79 -5.76
CA SER A 1041 -7.40 -0.72 -7.21
C SER A 1041 -8.52 0.26 -7.62
N ARG A 1042 -9.52 0.45 -6.77
CA ARG A 1042 -10.66 1.34 -7.04
C ARG A 1042 -10.25 2.80 -7.20
N ASP A 1043 -9.32 3.30 -6.38
CA ASP A 1043 -8.88 4.69 -6.46
C ASP A 1043 -8.06 4.92 -7.72
N VAL A 1044 -7.18 3.96 -8.06
CA VAL A 1044 -6.43 3.97 -9.32
C VAL A 1044 -7.37 3.99 -10.52
N TYR A 1045 -8.40 3.13 -10.54
CA TYR A 1045 -9.38 3.12 -11.63
C TYR A 1045 -10.20 4.40 -11.69
N THR A 1046 -10.52 5.01 -10.55
CA THR A 1046 -11.24 6.29 -10.50
C THR A 1046 -10.39 7.42 -11.07
N MET A 1047 -9.12 7.53 -10.66
CA MET A 1047 -8.17 8.50 -11.20
C MET A 1047 -7.96 8.29 -12.71
N LEU A 1048 -7.79 7.04 -13.14
CA LEU A 1048 -7.65 6.69 -14.55
C LEU A 1048 -8.91 7.05 -15.34
N GLY A 1049 -10.10 6.77 -14.79
CA GLY A 1049 -11.38 7.12 -15.39
C GLY A 1049 -11.51 8.61 -15.64
N PHE A 1050 -11.21 9.45 -14.64
CA PHE A 1050 -11.20 10.91 -14.80
C PHE A 1050 -10.18 11.37 -15.84
N TRP A 1051 -8.97 10.80 -15.83
CA TRP A 1051 -7.93 11.13 -16.80
C TRP A 1051 -8.33 10.78 -18.24
N VAL A 1052 -8.93 9.60 -18.45
CA VAL A 1052 -9.45 9.16 -19.75
C VAL A 1052 -10.56 10.10 -20.22
N VAL A 1053 -11.58 10.35 -19.40
CA VAL A 1053 -12.70 11.24 -19.76
C VAL A 1053 -12.19 12.63 -20.16
N PHE A 1054 -11.29 13.21 -19.36
CA PHE A 1054 -10.76 14.55 -19.64
C PHE A 1054 -9.89 14.58 -20.91
N THR A 1055 -9.07 13.55 -21.13
CA THR A 1055 -8.24 13.44 -22.33
C THR A 1055 -9.09 13.22 -23.58
N THR A 1056 -10.17 12.43 -23.48
CA THR A 1056 -11.13 12.24 -24.57
C THR A 1056 -11.84 13.54 -24.94
N ILE A 1057 -12.32 14.31 -23.96
CA ILE A 1057 -12.99 15.61 -24.22
C ILE A 1057 -12.04 16.59 -24.91
N ASP A 1058 -10.78 16.66 -24.45
CA ASP A 1058 -9.76 17.54 -25.04
C ASP A 1058 -9.40 17.12 -26.47
N LEU A 1059 -9.23 15.81 -26.70
CA LEU A 1059 -9.01 15.25 -28.04
C LEU A 1059 -10.20 15.52 -28.96
N LEU A 1060 -11.43 15.35 -28.51
CA LEU A 1060 -12.64 15.65 -29.31
C LEU A 1060 -12.70 17.14 -29.68
N ALA A 1061 -12.43 18.05 -28.73
CA ALA A 1061 -12.38 19.49 -28.98
C ALA A 1061 -11.27 19.85 -29.98
N ALA A 1062 -10.08 19.25 -29.84
CA ALA A 1062 -8.97 19.42 -30.76
C ALA A 1062 -9.28 18.85 -32.16
N THR A 1063 -9.90 17.67 -32.26
CA THR A 1063 -10.35 17.07 -33.53
C THR A 1063 -11.30 18.01 -34.26
N ILE A 1064 -12.23 18.66 -33.56
CA ILE A 1064 -13.10 19.69 -34.14
C ILE A 1064 -12.27 20.86 -34.65
N ALA A 1065 -11.31 21.37 -33.88
CA ALA A 1065 -10.45 22.46 -34.32
C ALA A 1065 -9.65 22.12 -35.60
N PHE A 1066 -9.08 20.91 -35.69
CA PHE A 1066 -8.40 20.43 -36.89
C PHE A 1066 -9.35 20.25 -38.08
N ALA A 1067 -10.57 19.76 -37.86
CA ALA A 1067 -11.59 19.63 -38.91
C ALA A 1067 -11.99 20.99 -39.51
N LEU A 1068 -11.96 22.05 -38.68
CA LEU A 1068 -12.22 23.42 -39.11
C LEU A 1068 -11.03 24.07 -39.83
N GLU A 1069 -9.82 23.60 -39.59
CA GLU A 1069 -8.57 24.08 -40.21
C GLU A 1069 -8.09 23.12 -41.32
N ARG A 1070 -8.83 23.04 -42.43
CA ARG A 1070 -8.63 22.05 -43.51
C ARG A 1070 -7.24 21.99 -44.14
N ARG A 1071 -6.43 23.05 -44.02
CA ARG A 1071 -5.05 23.12 -44.57
C ARG A 1071 -3.98 22.61 -43.58
N GLU A 1072 -4.36 22.20 -42.38
CA GLU A 1072 -3.41 21.80 -41.33
C GLU A 1072 -3.08 20.30 -41.34
N ARG A 1073 -1.88 19.98 -40.83
CA ARG A 1073 -1.39 18.59 -40.75
C ARG A 1073 -1.95 17.89 -39.52
N TRP A 1074 -2.83 16.92 -39.72
CA TRP A 1074 -3.43 16.10 -38.66
C TRP A 1074 -2.43 15.32 -37.81
N SER A 1075 -1.22 15.08 -38.33
CA SER A 1075 -0.12 14.48 -37.56
C SER A 1075 0.34 15.32 -36.37
N LEU A 1076 -0.13 16.57 -36.22
CA LEU A 1076 0.11 17.37 -35.01
C LEU A 1076 -0.84 17.00 -33.87
N LEU A 1077 -1.99 16.37 -34.13
CA LEU A 1077 -3.02 16.12 -33.13
C LEU A 1077 -2.53 15.22 -31.98
N TRP A 1078 -1.73 14.18 -32.29
CA TRP A 1078 -1.21 13.28 -31.25
C TRP A 1078 -0.27 13.99 -30.27
N LEU A 1079 0.35 15.11 -30.66
CA LEU A 1079 1.23 15.90 -29.79
C LEU A 1079 0.47 16.61 -28.65
N LEU A 1080 -0.87 16.59 -28.67
CA LEU A 1080 -1.71 17.14 -27.60
C LEU A 1080 -1.52 16.38 -26.28
N ILE A 1081 -1.37 15.06 -26.33
CA ILE A 1081 -1.16 14.22 -25.15
C ILE A 1081 0.18 14.58 -24.46
N PRO A 1082 1.34 14.54 -25.14
CA PRO A 1082 2.60 14.93 -24.51
C PRO A 1082 2.69 16.43 -24.19
N GLN A 1083 1.89 17.31 -24.82
CA GLN A 1083 1.84 18.73 -24.45
C GLN A 1083 1.33 18.96 -23.01
N ARG A 1084 0.62 17.99 -22.43
CA ARG A 1084 0.22 17.98 -21.01
C ARG A 1084 1.44 17.97 -20.07
N ILE A 1085 2.59 17.51 -20.55
CA ILE A 1085 3.82 17.33 -19.78
C ILE A 1085 4.91 18.26 -20.33
N GLY A 1086 5.43 19.15 -19.50
CA GLY A 1086 6.44 20.15 -19.84
C GLY A 1086 5.85 21.46 -20.38
N TYR A 1087 5.13 21.44 -21.51
CA TYR A 1087 4.63 22.67 -22.16
C TYR A 1087 3.65 23.44 -21.27
N ARG A 1088 2.68 22.72 -20.70
CA ARG A 1088 1.68 23.23 -19.74
C ARG A 1088 2.33 23.86 -18.50
N GLN A 1089 3.35 23.23 -17.93
CA GLN A 1089 4.06 23.75 -16.75
C GLN A 1089 4.84 25.04 -17.05
N ILE A 1090 5.37 25.19 -18.27
CA ILE A 1090 5.96 26.47 -18.71
C ILE A 1090 4.90 27.57 -18.73
N MET A 1091 3.68 27.28 -19.20
CA MET A 1091 2.58 28.27 -19.21
C MET A 1091 2.22 28.70 -17.79
N TYR A 1092 2.19 27.78 -16.83
CA TYR A 1092 1.92 28.09 -15.42
C TYR A 1092 2.98 28.97 -14.81
N TYR A 1093 4.24 28.59 -14.99
CA TYR A 1093 5.38 29.38 -14.53
C TYR A 1093 5.29 30.82 -15.08
N VAL A 1094 4.97 30.96 -16.36
CA VAL A 1094 4.83 32.24 -17.03
C VAL A 1094 3.72 33.11 -16.43
N VAL A 1095 2.54 32.54 -16.19
CA VAL A 1095 1.40 33.28 -15.61
C VAL A 1095 1.68 33.66 -14.15
N LEU A 1096 2.19 32.74 -13.34
CA LEU A 1096 2.58 33.02 -11.95
C LEU A 1096 3.65 34.10 -11.89
N LYS A 1097 4.64 34.04 -12.78
CA LYS A 1097 5.66 35.09 -12.91
C LYS A 1097 5.03 36.42 -13.31
N ALA A 1098 4.08 36.45 -14.24
CA ALA A 1098 3.38 37.67 -14.65
C ALA A 1098 2.61 38.31 -13.48
N ILE A 1099 1.84 37.51 -12.73
CA ILE A 1099 1.12 37.94 -11.53
C ILE A 1099 2.10 38.49 -10.48
N ALA A 1100 3.17 37.74 -10.18
CA ALA A 1100 4.19 38.17 -9.21
C ALA A 1100 4.86 39.48 -9.61
N GLN A 1101 5.16 39.69 -10.90
CA GLN A 1101 5.71 40.97 -11.37
C GLN A 1101 4.67 42.10 -11.28
N ALA A 1102 3.41 41.85 -11.63
CA ALA A 1102 2.36 42.88 -11.52
C ALA A 1102 2.15 43.33 -10.06
N LEU A 1103 2.26 42.40 -9.11
CA LEU A 1103 2.20 42.70 -7.67
C LEU A 1103 3.44 43.43 -7.16
N ARG A 1104 4.63 43.17 -7.72
CA ARG A 1104 5.90 43.84 -7.34
C ARG A 1104 6.06 45.23 -7.95
N GLY A 1105 5.47 45.47 -9.12
CA GLY A 1105 5.49 46.73 -9.86
C GLY A 1105 6.83 47.17 -10.48
N PRO A 1106 7.68 46.27 -11.03
CA PRO A 1106 8.90 46.68 -11.71
C PRO A 1106 8.60 47.31 -13.09
N MET A 1107 9.59 48.00 -13.66
CA MET A 1107 9.57 48.34 -15.07
C MET A 1107 9.92 47.10 -15.89
N VAL A 1108 8.99 46.62 -16.72
CA VAL A 1108 9.20 45.44 -17.59
C VAL A 1108 9.34 45.93 -19.03
N GLY A 1109 10.54 45.79 -19.60
CA GLY A 1109 10.85 46.25 -20.97
C GLY A 1109 10.61 45.20 -22.06
N TRP A 1110 10.67 45.66 -23.31
CA TRP A 1110 10.57 44.84 -24.52
C TRP A 1110 11.89 44.06 -24.74
N GLY A 1111 12.00 42.84 -24.22
CA GLY A 1111 13.16 41.97 -24.45
C GLY A 1111 13.13 41.30 -25.83
N LYS A 1112 14.21 41.43 -26.63
CA LYS A 1112 14.31 40.87 -28.01
C LYS A 1112 14.35 39.33 -28.03
N LEU A 1113 13.68 38.73 -29.02
CA LEU A 1113 13.78 37.31 -29.38
C LEU A 1113 14.75 37.15 -30.57
N GLN A 1114 15.62 36.14 -30.55
CA GLN A 1114 16.57 35.87 -31.64
C GLN A 1114 15.84 35.18 -32.80
N ARG A 1115 15.99 35.71 -34.03
CA ARG A 1115 15.31 35.22 -35.24
C ARG A 1115 16.20 34.32 -36.09
N THR A 1116 15.63 33.28 -36.69
CA THR A 1116 16.34 32.30 -37.53
C THR A 1116 16.04 32.47 -39.02
N GLY A 1117 14.94 33.15 -39.40
CA GLY A 1117 14.58 33.41 -40.80
C GLY A 1117 13.99 32.19 -41.54
N ARG A 1118 13.63 31.13 -40.82
CA ARG A 1118 13.21 29.83 -41.37
C ARG A 1118 11.69 29.67 -41.54
N VAL A 1119 11.01 30.68 -42.09
CA VAL A 1119 9.57 30.60 -42.38
C VAL A 1119 9.33 29.92 -43.73
N ASN A 1120 8.60 28.80 -43.74
CA ASN A 1120 8.13 28.18 -44.99
C ASN A 1120 6.64 28.49 -45.17
N ALA A 1121 6.29 29.14 -46.28
CA ALA A 1121 4.92 29.50 -46.64
C ALA A 1121 4.28 28.49 -47.64
N THR A 1122 4.93 27.34 -47.84
CA THR A 1122 4.54 26.28 -48.78
C THR A 1122 3.77 25.15 -48.14
#